data_AF-A0A8C2HL73-F1
#
_entry.id   AF-A0A8C2HL73-F1
#
_cell.length_a   1.000
_cell.length_b   1.000
_cell.length_c   1.000
_cell.angle_alpha   90.00
_cell.angle_beta   90.00
_cell.angle_gamma   90.00
#
_symmetry.space_group_name_H-M   'P 1'
#
loop_
_entity.id
_entity.type
_entity.pdbx_description
1 polymer ?
#
loop_
_entity_poly.entity_id
_entity_poly.type
_entity_poly.pdbx_seq_one_letter_code
_entity_poly.pdbx_strand_id
1 'polypeptide(L)'
;CKRLHLKICFFFVIVLSDTSSADNSVKKCLVEVFHLILILFYQKNNWCKYLGCLCNNIFLIYPIFWQVSLVVNRVSQFVCKLSFALTVLITSWTESKQRRQSAGTLLAINAALCPVLLGVVALSALLSAPLLPLFTLPVFLVGFPRPLRSWPGTPGTACPCPDSVYYQQLCKRLASAIRPALANGAFGSCTPGSHYLGRFQGRLLWISVLERGYGYCTINIKGLELQETSCHTVEARRVDEVFEGAFDHVERPGQCFQLLNPHWGNVLTPCSVLPIRVYSDAQNVLTGIIDSPDHLHQLNSDFLKTLVWILLRYCVQESTLGAQRTKGQSLSSLSSFADWSDEDDLFGPVSVRRPIRMMVQTNEGQTELGLGVSLPGSVEIHSLYESMALSSLPTLRPLGLGLGLGLPIVDKGKDNMPALTLTTIPSISQPLHFTSPHSELFSLPTEWQTAQLASSKLQVLQPCFPEAWFYFCLSQLVVESFGEGDLAQVILGLQEDRALRELYTQVVLSCCVALGADPQVFSPNLLFRLYCGDGPWTEGLEWLRANKELHQLTLRAFRYSVKLLVDQASLGPVESLDELFTTLQDYHDNWFIGLVTDRSWQDSVVQEKPFLFSLGHDLTMGTYTSRVLSLQENLVQVGVLNEEGVRGQWANLSWELLYATNDDEERYSIQAHPVMLRNLTVQAADPPLGYPIYSSPPIHLRCL
;
A
#
# COMPACT_ATOMS: atom_id res chain seq x y z
N CYS A 1 62.44 -2.27 -26.08
CA CYS A 1 60.97 -2.30 -26.31
C CYS A 1 60.21 -3.25 -25.38
N LYS A 2 60.35 -4.58 -25.44
CA LYS A 2 59.51 -5.51 -24.64
C LYS A 2 59.50 -5.26 -23.11
N ARG A 3 60.65 -4.97 -22.49
CA ARG A 3 60.73 -4.63 -21.06
C ARG A 3 60.08 -3.28 -20.69
N LEU A 4 60.07 -2.32 -21.60
CA LEU A 4 59.43 -1.01 -21.37
C LEU A 4 57.91 -1.12 -21.54
N HIS A 5 57.46 -1.91 -22.53
CA HIS A 5 56.04 -2.23 -22.75
C HIS A 5 55.42 -2.97 -21.56
N LEU A 6 56.15 -3.93 -20.99
CA LEU A 6 55.69 -4.65 -19.80
C LEU A 6 55.58 -3.72 -18.60
N LYS A 7 56.55 -2.81 -18.41
CA LYS A 7 56.51 -1.82 -17.32
C LYS A 7 55.37 -0.80 -17.47
N ILE A 8 55.07 -0.35 -18.69
CA ILE A 8 53.95 0.56 -18.97
C ILE A 8 52.61 -0.15 -18.76
N CYS A 9 52.45 -1.39 -19.23
CA CYS A 9 51.25 -2.19 -18.98
C CYS A 9 51.09 -2.49 -17.48
N PHE A 10 52.17 -2.80 -16.76
CA PHE A 10 52.11 -3.06 -15.32
C PHE A 10 51.78 -1.79 -14.53
N PHE A 11 52.34 -0.65 -14.91
CA PHE A 11 52.01 0.65 -14.31
C PHE A 11 50.55 1.04 -14.57
N PHE A 12 50.01 0.74 -15.77
CA PHE A 12 48.62 1.00 -16.12
C PHE A 12 47.64 0.04 -15.42
N VAL A 13 48.03 -1.23 -15.21
CA VAL A 13 47.29 -2.20 -14.39
C VAL A 13 47.22 -1.73 -12.94
N ILE A 14 48.31 -1.18 -12.38
CA ILE A 14 48.31 -0.60 -11.04
C ILE A 14 47.37 0.61 -10.98
N VAL A 15 47.42 1.52 -11.95
CA VAL A 15 46.53 2.71 -11.99
C VAL A 15 45.05 2.33 -12.20
N LEU A 16 44.74 1.29 -12.97
CA LEU A 16 43.37 0.79 -13.13
C LEU A 16 42.86 -0.01 -11.92
N SER A 17 43.75 -0.68 -11.19
CA SER A 17 43.41 -1.42 -9.97
C SER A 17 43.25 -0.51 -8.74
N ASP A 18 44.02 0.59 -8.63
CA ASP A 18 43.90 1.57 -7.54
C ASP A 18 42.71 2.55 -7.71
N THR A 19 42.09 2.60 -8.89
CA THR A 19 40.94 3.49 -9.18
C THR A 19 39.58 2.84 -8.93
N SER A 20 39.49 1.95 -7.94
CA SER A 20 38.23 1.29 -7.56
C SER A 20 37.14 2.29 -7.11
N SER A 21 37.51 3.51 -6.68
CA SER A 21 36.59 4.58 -6.30
C SER A 21 36.43 5.72 -7.32
N ALA A 22 37.12 5.69 -8.47
CA ALA A 22 37.08 6.80 -9.43
C ALA A 22 35.95 6.64 -10.47
N ASP A 23 35.30 7.78 -10.76
CA ASP A 23 34.21 7.97 -11.71
C ASP A 23 34.54 7.40 -13.12
N ASN A 24 33.54 6.77 -13.76
CA ASN A 24 33.71 6.03 -15.02
C ASN A 24 34.21 6.90 -16.18
N SER A 25 33.98 8.21 -16.11
CA SER A 25 34.50 9.21 -17.06
C SER A 25 36.03 9.31 -17.03
N VAL A 26 36.65 9.18 -15.84
CA VAL A 26 38.11 9.21 -15.66
C VAL A 26 38.74 7.92 -16.17
N LYS A 27 38.09 6.77 -15.95
CA LYS A 27 38.52 5.48 -16.51
C LYS A 27 38.47 5.48 -18.04
N LYS A 28 37.43 6.06 -18.63
CA LYS A 28 37.32 6.25 -20.08
C LYS A 28 38.40 7.18 -20.62
N CYS A 29 38.65 8.30 -19.96
CA CYS A 29 39.74 9.22 -20.33
C CYS A 29 41.12 8.56 -20.24
N LEU A 30 41.39 7.77 -19.19
CA LEU A 30 42.64 7.03 -19.05
C LEU A 30 42.82 5.94 -20.13
N VAL A 31 41.75 5.21 -20.47
CA VAL A 31 41.77 4.20 -21.53
C VAL A 31 41.92 4.84 -22.92
N GLU A 32 41.25 5.96 -23.18
CA GLU A 32 41.40 6.71 -24.43
C GLU A 32 42.79 7.36 -24.54
N VAL A 33 43.34 7.92 -23.46
CA VAL A 33 44.71 8.44 -23.39
C VAL A 33 45.73 7.32 -23.56
N PHE A 34 45.49 6.12 -23.01
CA PHE A 34 46.33 4.95 -23.24
C PHE A 34 46.29 4.49 -24.69
N HIS A 35 45.10 4.44 -25.30
CA HIS A 35 44.95 4.17 -26.72
C HIS A 35 45.64 5.24 -27.57
N LEU A 36 45.51 6.53 -27.24
CA LEU A 36 46.16 7.63 -27.94
C LEU A 36 47.69 7.56 -27.82
N ILE A 37 48.22 7.28 -26.63
CA ILE A 37 49.66 7.10 -26.38
C ILE A 37 50.18 5.88 -27.14
N LEU A 38 49.43 4.78 -27.20
CA LEU A 38 49.77 3.63 -28.04
C LEU A 38 49.75 4.00 -29.53
N ILE A 39 48.74 4.73 -30.00
CA ILE A 39 48.62 5.14 -31.41
C ILE A 39 49.78 6.09 -31.79
N LEU A 40 50.11 7.08 -30.95
CA LEU A 40 51.18 8.04 -31.16
C LEU A 40 52.59 7.41 -31.06
N PHE A 41 52.80 6.45 -30.16
CA PHE A 41 54.09 5.76 -30.03
C PHE A 41 54.35 4.75 -31.16
N TYR A 42 53.28 4.23 -31.80
CA TYR A 42 53.36 3.20 -32.84
C TYR A 42 53.17 3.69 -34.27
N GLN A 43 52.84 4.96 -34.48
CA GLN A 43 52.78 5.56 -35.83
C GLN A 43 54.13 5.48 -36.61
N LYS A 44 55.22 5.09 -35.94
CA LYS A 44 56.58 5.03 -36.51
C LYS A 44 57.01 3.65 -37.05
N ASN A 45 56.25 2.55 -36.91
CA ASN A 45 56.69 1.23 -37.44
C ASN A 45 55.55 0.24 -37.76
N ASN A 46 55.43 -0.12 -39.05
CA ASN A 46 54.80 -1.31 -39.67
C ASN A 46 53.58 -1.96 -38.96
N TRP A 47 52.39 -1.59 -39.44
CA TRP A 47 51.06 -2.03 -38.97
C TRP A 47 50.77 -3.54 -39.11
N CYS A 48 51.25 -4.21 -40.17
CA CYS A 48 50.87 -5.61 -40.45
C CYS A 48 51.45 -6.65 -39.48
N LYS A 49 52.63 -6.40 -38.88
CA LYS A 49 53.19 -7.30 -37.84
C LYS A 49 52.53 -7.09 -36.48
N TYR A 50 51.95 -5.92 -36.24
CA TYR A 50 51.33 -5.58 -34.96
C TYR A 50 49.89 -6.05 -34.84
N LEU A 51 49.11 -6.10 -35.92
CA LEU A 51 47.76 -6.67 -35.87
C LEU A 51 47.80 -8.16 -35.43
N GLY A 52 48.77 -8.93 -35.94
CA GLY A 52 49.01 -10.31 -35.50
C GLY A 52 49.53 -10.41 -34.06
N CYS A 53 50.32 -9.44 -33.58
CA CYS A 53 50.80 -9.41 -32.20
C CYS A 53 49.72 -8.94 -31.21
N LEU A 54 48.85 -8.00 -31.60
CA LEU A 54 47.68 -7.59 -30.83
C LEU A 54 46.69 -8.74 -30.74
N CYS A 55 46.36 -9.43 -31.84
CA CYS A 55 45.52 -10.62 -31.81
C CYS A 55 46.11 -11.70 -30.90
N ASN A 56 47.41 -12.03 -31.03
CA ASN A 56 48.06 -13.02 -30.16
C ASN A 56 48.13 -12.60 -28.69
N ASN A 57 48.34 -11.31 -28.40
CA ASN A 57 48.32 -10.80 -27.02
C ASN A 57 46.89 -10.79 -26.47
N ILE A 58 45.88 -10.45 -27.27
CA ILE A 58 44.46 -10.52 -26.91
C ILE A 58 44.06 -11.97 -26.56
N PHE A 59 44.51 -12.95 -27.35
CA PHE A 59 44.32 -14.38 -27.06
C PHE A 59 45.02 -14.86 -25.77
N LEU A 60 46.10 -14.21 -25.34
CA LEU A 60 46.77 -14.51 -24.06
C LEU A 60 46.17 -13.73 -22.89
N ILE A 61 45.67 -12.53 -23.13
CA ILE A 61 45.18 -11.61 -22.10
C ILE A 61 43.75 -11.99 -21.64
N TYR A 62 42.85 -12.35 -22.56
CA TYR A 62 41.50 -12.80 -22.20
C TYR A 62 41.44 -14.01 -21.25
N PRO A 63 42.20 -15.11 -21.46
CA PRO A 63 42.18 -16.24 -20.53
C PRO A 63 42.76 -15.86 -19.16
N ILE A 64 43.74 -14.96 -19.10
CA ILE A 64 44.26 -14.45 -17.82
C ILE A 64 43.18 -13.64 -17.09
N PHE A 65 42.50 -12.72 -17.77
CA PHE A 65 41.40 -11.96 -17.18
C PHE A 65 40.23 -12.86 -16.76
N TRP A 66 39.89 -13.87 -17.57
CA TRP A 66 38.88 -14.87 -17.23
C TRP A 66 39.28 -15.66 -15.98
N GLN A 67 40.52 -16.15 -15.90
CA GLN A 67 41.03 -16.88 -14.74
C GLN A 67 41.02 -16.01 -13.48
N VAL A 68 41.49 -14.77 -13.57
CA VAL A 68 41.46 -13.81 -12.45
C VAL A 68 40.01 -13.54 -12.02
N SER A 69 39.11 -13.28 -12.95
CA SER A 69 37.70 -13.05 -12.66
C SER A 69 37.03 -14.27 -12.01
N LEU A 70 37.33 -15.47 -12.49
CA LEU A 70 36.84 -16.73 -11.92
C LEU A 70 37.36 -16.92 -10.50
N VAL A 71 38.67 -16.72 -10.27
CA VAL A 71 39.27 -16.85 -8.94
C VAL A 71 38.68 -15.81 -7.99
N VAL A 72 38.58 -14.54 -8.38
CA VAL A 72 37.98 -13.48 -7.56
C VAL A 72 36.54 -13.81 -7.22
N ASN A 73 35.74 -14.27 -8.19
CA ASN A 73 34.36 -14.68 -7.96
C ASN A 73 34.28 -15.85 -6.95
N ARG A 74 35.10 -16.90 -7.14
CA ARG A 74 35.11 -18.07 -6.24
C ARG A 74 35.60 -17.73 -4.83
N VAL A 75 36.60 -16.87 -4.70
CA VAL A 75 37.08 -16.35 -3.41
C VAL A 75 36.00 -15.50 -2.74
N SER A 76 35.31 -14.64 -3.48
CA SER A 76 34.20 -13.84 -2.95
C SER A 76 33.09 -14.74 -2.41
N GLN A 77 32.66 -15.75 -3.18
CA GLN A 77 31.66 -16.73 -2.71
C GLN A 77 32.14 -17.50 -1.48
N PHE A 78 33.41 -17.90 -1.44
CA PHE A 78 33.99 -18.57 -0.28
C PHE A 78 33.91 -17.69 0.97
N VAL A 79 34.26 -16.41 0.86
CA VAL A 79 34.18 -15.45 1.99
C VAL A 79 32.73 -15.23 2.43
N CYS A 80 31.78 -15.05 1.50
CA CYS A 80 30.37 -14.90 1.83
C CYS A 80 29.81 -16.13 2.56
N LYS A 81 30.14 -17.35 2.09
CA LYS A 81 29.73 -18.62 2.71
C LYS A 81 30.38 -18.83 4.06
N LEU A 82 31.65 -18.48 4.20
CA LEU A 82 32.38 -18.56 5.47
C LEU A 82 31.77 -17.60 6.49
N SER A 83 31.49 -16.35 6.09
CA SER A 83 30.80 -15.38 6.93
C SER A 83 29.44 -15.90 7.38
N PHE A 84 28.64 -16.45 6.47
CA PHE A 84 27.35 -17.05 6.80
C PHE A 84 27.49 -18.23 7.79
N ALA A 85 28.41 -19.15 7.54
CA ALA A 85 28.65 -20.30 8.42
C ALA A 85 29.11 -19.87 9.82
N LEU A 86 30.02 -18.89 9.90
CA LEU A 86 30.50 -18.33 11.16
C LEU A 86 29.38 -17.64 11.92
N THR A 87 28.52 -16.87 11.24
CA THR A 87 27.38 -16.24 11.92
C THR A 87 26.46 -17.29 12.51
N VAL A 88 26.05 -18.32 11.75
CA VAL A 88 25.20 -19.41 12.26
C VAL A 88 25.85 -20.15 13.44
N LEU A 89 27.16 -20.37 13.39
CA LEU A 89 27.91 -20.98 14.50
C LEU A 89 27.88 -20.11 15.76
N ILE A 90 28.16 -18.81 15.63
CA ILE A 90 28.17 -17.86 16.76
C ILE A 90 26.76 -17.74 17.34
N THR A 91 25.75 -17.54 16.49
CA THR A 91 24.36 -17.30 16.93
C THR A 91 23.74 -18.53 17.55
N SER A 92 24.19 -19.75 17.19
CA SER A 92 23.75 -20.99 17.84
C SER A 92 24.07 -21.04 19.34
N TRP A 93 25.07 -20.27 19.80
CA TRP A 93 25.44 -20.17 21.21
C TRP A 93 24.98 -18.87 21.86
N THR A 94 25.08 -17.74 21.16
CA THR A 94 24.77 -16.42 21.73
C THR A 94 23.28 -16.16 21.84
N GLU A 95 22.48 -16.68 20.91
CA GLU A 95 21.04 -16.41 20.86
C GLU A 95 20.27 -17.43 21.71
N SER A 96 19.58 -16.95 22.74
CA SER A 96 18.90 -17.80 23.72
C SER A 96 17.83 -18.70 23.10
N LYS A 97 17.11 -18.20 22.08
CA LYS A 97 16.07 -18.96 21.35
C LYS A 97 16.64 -20.06 20.45
N GLN A 98 17.89 -19.92 19.98
CA GLN A 98 18.57 -20.91 19.12
C GLN A 98 19.42 -21.90 19.91
N ARG A 99 19.78 -21.55 21.16
CA ARG A 99 20.63 -22.37 22.04
C ARG A 99 19.92 -23.63 22.52
N ARG A 100 20.07 -24.72 21.76
CA ARG A 100 19.65 -26.08 22.16
C ARG A 100 20.57 -26.64 23.25
N GLN A 101 20.09 -27.64 24.00
CA GLN A 101 20.88 -28.33 25.03
C GLN A 101 22.19 -28.94 24.49
N SER A 102 22.20 -29.34 23.21
CA SER A 102 23.36 -29.89 22.51
C SER A 102 24.22 -28.87 21.75
N ALA A 103 23.92 -27.56 21.84
CA ALA A 103 24.63 -26.53 21.08
C ALA A 103 26.14 -26.51 21.36
N GLY A 104 26.56 -26.69 22.63
CA GLY A 104 27.97 -26.78 23.00
C GLY A 104 28.68 -28.01 22.39
N THR A 105 27.99 -29.16 22.34
CA THR A 105 28.52 -30.37 21.69
C THR A 105 28.65 -30.19 20.19
N LEU A 106 27.65 -29.57 19.53
CA LEU A 106 27.70 -29.26 18.10
C LEU A 106 28.82 -28.28 17.77
N LEU A 107 29.05 -27.27 18.61
CA LEU A 107 30.15 -26.32 18.42
C LEU A 107 31.52 -27.01 18.60
N ALA A 108 31.66 -27.89 19.60
CA ALA A 108 32.87 -28.67 19.82
C ALA A 108 33.16 -29.63 18.65
N ILE A 109 32.13 -30.28 18.10
CA ILE A 109 32.25 -31.14 16.91
C ILE A 109 32.68 -30.32 15.69
N ASN A 110 32.07 -29.15 15.45
CA ASN A 110 32.48 -28.27 14.36
C ASN A 110 33.91 -27.74 14.52
N ALA A 111 34.34 -27.46 15.75
CA ALA A 111 35.72 -27.07 16.03
C ALA A 111 36.71 -28.23 15.75
N ALA A 112 36.38 -29.44 16.17
CA ALA A 112 37.19 -30.64 15.91
C ALA A 112 37.24 -31.00 14.41
N LEU A 113 36.12 -30.84 13.69
CA LEU A 113 35.98 -31.12 12.27
C LEU A 113 36.13 -29.86 11.39
N CYS A 114 36.80 -28.82 11.89
CA CYS A 114 36.99 -27.56 11.18
C CYS A 114 37.59 -27.73 9.76
N PRO A 115 38.60 -28.60 9.52
CA PRO A 115 39.09 -28.84 8.16
C PRO A 115 38.03 -29.41 7.22
N VAL A 116 37.13 -30.25 7.73
CA VAL A 116 36.01 -30.82 6.95
C VAL A 116 34.99 -29.73 6.64
N LEU A 117 34.64 -28.90 7.62
CA LEU A 117 33.73 -27.76 7.43
C LEU A 117 34.26 -26.79 6.37
N LEU A 118 35.52 -26.39 6.45
CA LEU A 118 36.17 -25.55 5.44
C LEU A 118 36.19 -26.24 4.07
N GLY A 119 36.39 -27.55 4.03
CA GLY A 119 36.28 -28.36 2.81
C GLY A 119 34.87 -28.32 2.19
N VAL A 120 33.81 -28.42 3.00
CA VAL A 120 32.41 -28.29 2.57
C VAL A 120 32.13 -26.89 2.03
N VAL A 121 32.59 -25.84 2.73
CA VAL A 121 32.45 -24.44 2.28
C VAL A 121 33.20 -24.20 0.98
N ALA A 122 34.43 -24.71 0.84
CA ALA A 122 35.23 -24.61 -0.37
C ALA A 122 34.59 -25.36 -1.54
N LEU A 123 34.10 -26.59 -1.32
CA LEU A 123 33.39 -27.37 -2.34
C LEU A 123 32.11 -26.65 -2.80
N SER A 124 31.34 -26.13 -1.86
CA SER A 124 30.16 -25.31 -2.16
C SER A 124 30.52 -24.07 -2.98
N ALA A 125 31.60 -23.35 -2.63
CA ALA A 125 32.10 -22.20 -3.38
C ALA A 125 32.53 -22.57 -4.81
N LEU A 126 33.28 -23.66 -4.97
CA LEU A 126 33.73 -24.17 -6.27
C LEU A 126 32.56 -24.49 -7.21
N LEU A 127 31.54 -25.17 -6.68
CA LEU A 127 30.33 -25.55 -7.40
C LEU A 127 29.32 -24.42 -7.56
N SER A 128 29.55 -23.26 -6.91
CA SER A 128 28.57 -22.18 -6.76
C SER A 128 27.20 -22.64 -6.24
N ALA A 129 27.19 -23.73 -5.47
CA ALA A 129 26.03 -24.26 -4.78
C ALA A 129 25.72 -23.44 -3.51
N PRO A 130 24.47 -23.39 -3.03
CA PRO A 130 24.16 -22.78 -1.73
C PRO A 130 24.69 -23.67 -0.59
N LEU A 131 25.08 -23.04 0.53
CA LEU A 131 25.39 -23.75 1.77
C LEU A 131 24.09 -23.97 2.56
N LEU A 132 23.68 -25.21 2.76
CA LEU A 132 22.40 -25.54 3.40
C LEU A 132 22.63 -25.80 4.91
N PRO A 133 22.12 -24.93 5.80
CA PRO A 133 22.09 -25.22 7.23
C PRO A 133 20.91 -26.14 7.55
N LEU A 134 21.15 -27.38 7.94
CA LEU A 134 20.08 -28.34 8.20
C LEU A 134 19.22 -27.92 9.39
N PHE A 135 17.92 -27.66 9.17
CA PHE A 135 16.98 -27.24 10.23
C PHE A 135 17.50 -26.07 11.08
N THR A 136 18.21 -25.14 10.43
CA THR A 136 18.90 -24.00 11.06
C THR A 136 19.94 -24.36 12.13
N LEU A 137 20.40 -25.61 12.16
CA LEU A 137 21.51 -26.05 13.00
C LEU A 137 22.85 -25.64 12.38
N PRO A 138 23.92 -25.54 13.18
CA PRO A 138 25.29 -25.38 12.69
C PRO A 138 25.81 -26.69 12.08
N VAL A 139 25.05 -27.31 11.18
CA VAL A 139 25.41 -28.49 10.41
C VAL A 139 25.15 -28.15 8.95
N PHE A 140 26.22 -28.10 8.16
CA PHE A 140 26.18 -27.57 6.82
C PHE A 140 26.34 -28.69 5.79
N LEU A 141 25.46 -28.69 4.79
CA LEU A 141 25.57 -29.54 3.61
C LEU A 141 25.75 -28.69 2.35
N VAL A 142 26.38 -29.28 1.34
CA VAL A 142 26.41 -28.68 0.00
C VAL A 142 25.04 -28.89 -0.62
N GLY A 143 24.32 -27.79 -0.89
CA GLY A 143 23.05 -27.84 -1.60
C GLY A 143 23.23 -28.15 -3.09
N PHE A 144 22.13 -28.30 -3.81
CA PHE A 144 22.19 -28.47 -5.26
C PHE A 144 22.60 -27.16 -5.95
N PRO A 145 23.50 -27.18 -6.94
CA PRO A 145 23.81 -26.00 -7.74
C PRO A 145 22.55 -25.55 -8.47
N ARG A 146 22.07 -24.33 -8.16
CA ARG A 146 20.89 -23.74 -8.77
C ARG A 146 21.28 -22.50 -9.59
N PRO A 147 20.54 -22.19 -10.68
CA PRO A 147 20.69 -20.91 -11.35
C PRO A 147 20.51 -19.75 -10.37
N LEU A 148 21.19 -18.62 -10.62
CA LEU A 148 20.98 -17.38 -9.85
C LEU A 148 19.52 -16.87 -9.98
N ARG A 149 18.83 -17.25 -11.06
CA ARG A 149 17.38 -17.12 -11.17
C ARG A 149 16.71 -18.24 -10.37
N SER A 150 16.27 -17.91 -9.16
CA SER A 150 15.60 -18.82 -8.23
C SER A 150 14.10 -19.01 -8.48
N TRP A 151 13.54 -18.36 -9.51
CA TRP A 151 12.11 -18.20 -9.66
C TRP A 151 11.48 -19.40 -10.39
N PRO A 152 10.52 -20.12 -9.77
CA PRO A 152 9.75 -21.17 -10.44
C PRO A 152 8.69 -20.60 -11.41
N GLY A 153 8.38 -19.29 -11.33
CA GLY A 153 7.41 -18.60 -12.18
C GLY A 153 7.85 -17.17 -12.57
N THR A 154 6.97 -16.44 -13.25
CA THR A 154 7.21 -15.03 -13.63
C THR A 154 7.24 -14.15 -12.38
N PRO A 155 8.27 -13.29 -12.18
CA PRO A 155 8.28 -12.29 -11.11
C PRO A 155 6.99 -11.47 -11.15
N GLY A 156 6.31 -11.36 -10.00
CA GLY A 156 5.00 -10.68 -9.89
C GLY A 156 3.90 -11.51 -9.21
N THR A 157 4.16 -12.77 -8.88
CA THR A 157 3.26 -13.55 -8.00
C THR A 157 3.38 -13.06 -6.56
N ALA A 158 2.25 -12.71 -5.96
CA ALA A 158 2.10 -12.22 -4.60
C ALA A 158 0.76 -12.71 -4.02
N CYS A 159 0.60 -12.57 -2.70
CA CYS A 159 -0.66 -12.78 -1.99
C CYS A 159 -1.27 -11.41 -1.68
N PRO A 160 -2.01 -10.78 -2.62
CA PRO A 160 -2.45 -9.40 -2.46
C PRO A 160 -3.40 -9.26 -1.26
N CYS A 161 -3.16 -8.22 -0.46
CA CYS A 161 -4.02 -7.81 0.64
C CYS A 161 -4.37 -6.31 0.46
N PRO A 162 -5.30 -5.75 1.26
CA PRO A 162 -5.68 -4.33 1.18
C PRO A 162 -4.48 -3.36 1.26
N ASP A 163 -3.41 -3.77 1.95
CA ASP A 163 -2.21 -2.95 2.12
C ASP A 163 -1.23 -3.00 0.91
N SER A 164 -1.44 -3.91 -0.04
CA SER A 164 -0.58 -4.03 -1.24
C SER A 164 -0.54 -2.75 -2.08
N VAL A 165 -1.60 -1.94 -2.02
CA VAL A 165 -1.72 -0.67 -2.75
C VAL A 165 -0.66 0.35 -2.30
N TYR A 166 -0.29 0.36 -1.01
CA TYR A 166 0.76 1.25 -0.52
C TYR A 166 2.13 0.89 -1.09
N TYR A 167 2.38 -0.41 -1.27
CA TYR A 167 3.59 -0.88 -1.95
C TYR A 167 3.56 -0.58 -3.44
N GLN A 168 2.40 -0.64 -4.09
CA GLN A 168 2.24 -0.28 -5.50
C GLN A 168 2.61 1.20 -5.75
N GLN A 169 2.14 2.12 -4.91
CA GLN A 169 2.50 3.54 -4.99
C GLN A 169 4.01 3.73 -4.71
N LEU A 170 4.49 3.18 -3.60
CA LEU A 170 5.88 3.32 -3.16
C LEU A 170 6.87 2.78 -4.19
N CYS A 171 6.57 1.64 -4.81
CA CYS A 171 7.43 0.95 -5.77
C CYS A 171 7.83 1.86 -6.95
N LYS A 172 6.88 2.64 -7.48
CA LYS A 172 7.13 3.58 -8.59
C LYS A 172 8.15 4.65 -8.20
N ARG A 173 7.98 5.25 -7.01
CA ARG A 173 8.85 6.31 -6.50
C ARG A 173 10.22 5.77 -6.06
N LEU A 174 10.23 4.61 -5.41
CA LEU A 174 11.46 3.91 -5.00
C LEU A 174 12.33 3.53 -6.20
N ALA A 175 11.74 2.98 -7.27
CA ALA A 175 12.48 2.69 -8.50
C ALA A 175 13.15 3.94 -9.09
N SER A 176 12.48 5.09 -9.01
CA SER A 176 13.05 6.37 -9.46
C SER A 176 14.21 6.86 -8.59
N ALA A 177 14.18 6.61 -7.28
CA ALA A 177 15.22 6.98 -6.32
C ALA A 177 16.42 6.02 -6.33
N ILE A 178 16.19 4.72 -6.57
CA ILE A 178 17.25 3.71 -6.70
C ILE A 178 18.13 4.01 -7.91
N ARG A 179 17.56 4.54 -9.00
CA ARG A 179 18.29 4.82 -10.25
C ARG A 179 19.54 5.70 -10.05
N PRO A 180 19.45 6.93 -9.51
CA PRO A 180 20.62 7.77 -9.25
C PRO A 180 21.52 7.17 -8.16
N ALA A 181 20.96 6.50 -7.15
CA ALA A 181 21.74 5.86 -6.10
C ALA A 181 22.62 4.70 -6.64
N LEU A 182 22.11 3.91 -7.59
CA LEU A 182 22.89 2.90 -8.30
C LEU A 182 23.99 3.52 -9.17
N ALA A 183 23.68 4.61 -9.88
CA ALA A 183 24.67 5.31 -10.71
C ALA A 183 25.83 5.89 -9.87
N ASN A 184 25.51 6.40 -8.68
CA ASN A 184 26.49 6.91 -7.71
C ASN A 184 27.24 5.80 -6.94
N GLY A 185 26.90 4.53 -7.15
CA GLY A 185 27.55 3.40 -6.49
C GLY A 185 27.13 3.17 -5.02
N ALA A 186 26.03 3.78 -4.55
CA ALA A 186 25.58 3.68 -3.16
C ALA A 186 25.17 2.24 -2.75
N PHE A 187 24.81 1.40 -3.72
CA PHE A 187 24.47 -0.01 -3.54
C PHE A 187 25.69 -0.96 -3.62
N GLY A 188 26.91 -0.42 -3.75
CA GLY A 188 28.14 -1.18 -3.87
C GLY A 188 28.20 -2.08 -5.11
N SER A 189 28.80 -3.26 -4.97
CA SER A 189 28.93 -4.27 -6.03
C SER A 189 27.62 -5.04 -6.24
N CYS A 190 26.60 -4.37 -6.77
CA CYS A 190 25.31 -4.98 -7.12
C CYS A 190 25.49 -6.06 -8.21
N THR A 191 25.29 -7.33 -7.89
CA THR A 191 25.38 -8.45 -8.85
C THR A 191 24.00 -9.08 -9.09
N PRO A 192 23.79 -9.78 -10.22
CA PRO A 192 22.56 -10.56 -10.41
C PRO A 192 22.41 -11.59 -9.29
N GLY A 193 21.27 -11.58 -8.59
CA GLY A 193 21.04 -12.39 -7.39
C GLY A 193 21.33 -11.68 -6.07
N SER A 194 21.81 -10.43 -6.08
CA SER A 194 21.92 -9.64 -4.85
C SER A 194 20.53 -9.24 -4.34
N HIS A 195 20.39 -9.21 -3.01
CA HIS A 195 19.16 -8.84 -2.32
C HIS A 195 19.42 -7.65 -1.39
N TYR A 196 18.47 -6.73 -1.34
CA TYR A 196 18.48 -5.57 -0.46
C TYR A 196 17.17 -5.52 0.32
N LEU A 197 17.28 -5.06 1.56
CA LEU A 197 16.15 -4.86 2.45
C LEU A 197 15.97 -3.36 2.67
N GLY A 198 14.78 -2.86 2.37
CA GLY A 198 14.35 -1.50 2.64
C GLY A 198 13.42 -1.47 3.85
N ARG A 199 13.58 -0.45 4.70
CA ARG A 199 12.76 -0.23 5.89
C ARG A 199 12.25 1.20 5.93
N PHE A 200 10.97 1.35 6.22
CA PHE A 200 10.32 2.64 6.44
C PHE A 200 9.11 2.48 7.38
N GLN A 201 9.10 3.16 8.54
CA GLN A 201 8.01 3.14 9.54
C GLN A 201 7.54 1.74 9.95
N GLY A 202 6.45 1.20 9.39
CA GLY A 202 5.95 -0.16 9.60
C GLY A 202 6.06 -1.05 8.36
N ARG A 203 6.72 -0.56 7.30
CA ARG A 203 6.83 -1.22 5.99
C ARG A 203 8.22 -1.81 5.80
N LEU A 204 8.25 -3.00 5.22
CA LEU A 204 9.46 -3.72 4.84
C LEU A 204 9.41 -4.05 3.35
N LEU A 205 10.52 -3.77 2.68
CA LEU A 205 10.66 -3.85 1.23
C LEU A 205 11.79 -4.80 0.92
N TRP A 206 11.56 -5.72 -0.01
CA TRP A 206 12.60 -6.63 -0.48
C TRP A 206 12.91 -6.34 -1.95
N ILE A 207 14.13 -5.89 -2.22
CA ILE A 207 14.59 -5.53 -3.56
C ILE A 207 15.54 -6.64 -4.04
N SER A 208 15.20 -7.30 -5.14
CA SER A 208 16.04 -8.34 -5.75
C SER A 208 16.55 -7.90 -7.10
N VAL A 209 17.85 -8.08 -7.33
CA VAL A 209 18.49 -7.77 -8.62
C VAL A 209 18.34 -8.96 -9.55
N LEU A 210 17.51 -8.81 -10.59
CA LEU A 210 17.24 -9.88 -11.56
C LEU A 210 18.34 -9.97 -12.61
N GLU A 211 18.80 -8.82 -13.08
CA GLU A 211 19.77 -8.71 -14.16
C GLU A 211 20.53 -7.38 -14.07
N ARG A 212 21.81 -7.39 -14.41
CA ARG A 212 22.64 -6.17 -14.50
C ARG A 212 23.50 -6.23 -15.76
N GLY A 213 23.44 -5.16 -16.55
CA GLY A 213 24.32 -4.92 -17.68
C GLY A 213 25.14 -3.64 -17.50
N TYR A 214 25.85 -3.23 -18.56
CA TYR A 214 26.74 -2.05 -18.54
C TYR A 214 26.02 -0.73 -18.24
N GLY A 215 24.74 -0.61 -18.62
CA GLY A 215 23.94 0.60 -18.42
C GLY A 215 22.51 0.37 -17.97
N TYR A 216 22.18 -0.85 -17.56
CA TYR A 216 20.86 -1.17 -17.07
C TYR A 216 20.92 -2.11 -15.86
N CYS A 217 19.93 -2.00 -15.01
CA CYS A 217 19.70 -2.89 -13.89
C CYS A 217 18.20 -3.22 -13.87
N THR A 218 17.86 -4.49 -13.90
CA THR A 218 16.48 -4.97 -13.78
C THR A 218 16.27 -5.46 -12.35
N ILE A 219 15.32 -4.85 -11.64
CA ILE A 219 15.02 -5.19 -10.25
C ILE A 219 13.58 -5.67 -10.09
N ASN A 220 13.34 -6.49 -9.07
CA ASN A 220 12.02 -6.80 -8.53
C ASN A 220 11.91 -6.18 -7.13
N ILE A 221 10.83 -5.48 -6.86
CA ILE A 221 10.52 -4.91 -5.55
C ILE A 221 9.30 -5.64 -4.98
N LYS A 222 9.47 -6.25 -3.81
CA LYS A 222 8.40 -6.91 -3.07
C LYS A 222 8.08 -6.16 -1.78
N GLY A 223 6.80 -6.15 -1.42
CA GLY A 223 6.32 -5.71 -0.12
C GLY A 223 6.11 -6.89 0.81
N LEU A 224 6.59 -6.78 2.04
CA LEU A 224 6.32 -7.75 3.10
C LEU A 224 5.12 -7.29 3.94
N GLU A 225 4.46 -8.23 4.62
CA GLU A 225 3.23 -7.96 5.37
C GLU A 225 3.43 -6.89 6.45
N LEU A 226 2.47 -5.96 6.57
CA LEU A 226 2.50 -4.89 7.58
C LEU A 226 2.04 -5.36 8.96
N GLN A 227 1.17 -6.37 9.01
CA GLN A 227 0.65 -6.92 10.25
C GLN A 227 1.51 -8.10 10.70
N GLU A 228 2.65 -7.77 11.29
CA GLU A 228 3.67 -8.73 11.67
C GLU A 228 3.22 -9.63 12.84
N THR A 229 3.44 -10.94 12.72
CA THR A 229 3.38 -11.82 13.90
C THR A 229 4.49 -11.45 14.88
N SER A 230 4.33 -11.79 16.17
CA SER A 230 5.30 -11.44 17.23
C SER A 230 6.75 -11.83 16.91
N CYS A 231 6.97 -12.83 16.07
CA CYS A 231 8.29 -13.25 15.62
C CYS A 231 8.87 -12.37 14.50
N HIS A 232 8.03 -11.89 13.57
CA HIS A 232 8.43 -10.91 12.56
C HIS A 232 8.81 -9.58 13.21
N THR A 233 8.06 -9.14 14.23
CA THR A 233 8.37 -7.91 14.98
C THR A 233 9.74 -7.93 15.65
N VAL A 234 10.20 -9.10 16.11
CA VAL A 234 11.55 -9.24 16.68
C VAL A 234 12.63 -9.08 15.60
N GLU A 235 12.41 -9.61 14.39
CA GLU A 235 13.35 -9.45 13.28
C GLU A 235 13.31 -8.02 12.72
N ALA A 236 12.13 -7.41 12.58
CA ALA A 236 11.97 -6.02 12.16
C ALA A 236 12.62 -5.04 13.15
N ARG A 237 12.43 -5.25 14.45
CA ARG A 237 13.15 -4.48 15.50
C ARG A 237 14.67 -4.62 15.36
N ARG A 238 15.15 -5.82 15.02
CA ARG A 238 16.59 -6.03 14.80
C ARG A 238 17.10 -5.28 13.56
N VAL A 239 16.28 -5.17 12.52
CA VAL A 239 16.58 -4.32 11.35
C VAL A 239 16.66 -2.85 11.76
N ASP A 240 15.71 -2.38 12.57
CA ASP A 240 15.68 -1.00 13.08
C ASP A 240 16.94 -0.69 13.90
N GLU A 241 17.34 -1.58 14.84
CA GLU A 241 18.59 -1.43 15.61
C GLU A 241 19.85 -1.31 14.72
N VAL A 242 19.90 -2.07 13.63
CA VAL A 242 21.03 -2.06 12.69
C VAL A 242 21.09 -0.77 11.89
N PHE A 243 19.94 -0.23 11.50
CA PHE A 243 19.87 1.02 10.76
C PHE A 243 20.06 2.23 11.65
N GLU A 244 19.47 2.28 12.83
CA GLU A 244 19.71 3.32 13.85
C GLU A 244 21.22 3.38 14.20
N GLY A 245 21.83 2.23 14.46
CA GLY A 245 23.26 2.13 14.75
C GLY A 245 24.19 2.59 13.61
N ALA A 246 23.70 2.70 12.38
CA ALA A 246 24.49 3.15 11.22
C ALA A 246 24.15 4.57 10.75
N PHE A 247 22.87 4.97 10.84
CA PHE A 247 22.38 6.23 10.27
C PHE A 247 22.12 7.32 11.31
N ASP A 248 21.85 7.00 12.58
CA ASP A 248 21.60 8.04 13.61
C ASP A 248 22.86 8.85 13.97
N HIS A 249 24.04 8.31 13.68
CA HIS A 249 25.31 9.03 13.84
C HIS A 249 25.47 10.20 12.85
N VAL A 250 24.66 10.26 11.79
CA VAL A 250 24.66 11.38 10.84
C VAL A 250 24.03 12.64 11.45
N GLU A 251 23.16 12.50 12.45
CA GLU A 251 22.45 13.62 13.09
C GLU A 251 23.19 14.22 14.31
N ARG A 252 24.19 13.53 14.86
CA ARG A 252 24.99 14.00 16.01
C ARG A 252 26.45 14.27 15.63
N PRO A 253 26.81 15.51 15.24
CA PRO A 253 28.18 15.86 14.88
C PRO A 253 29.06 15.88 16.14
N GLY A 254 29.75 14.76 16.42
CA GLY A 254 30.67 14.71 17.58
C GLY A 254 31.19 13.33 17.97
N GLN A 255 30.64 12.23 17.46
CA GLN A 255 31.18 10.89 17.71
C GLN A 255 32.12 10.47 16.58
N CYS A 256 33.38 10.26 16.96
CA CYS A 256 34.47 9.84 16.10
C CYS A 256 34.18 8.48 15.44
N PHE A 257 34.47 8.39 14.15
CA PHE A 257 34.34 7.24 13.26
C PHE A 257 34.53 5.87 13.95
N GLN A 258 33.44 5.12 14.15
CA GLN A 258 33.57 3.67 14.28
C GLN A 258 33.95 3.15 12.88
N LEU A 259 35.23 2.85 12.68
CA LEU A 259 35.76 2.29 11.42
C LEU A 259 35.20 0.89 11.10
N LEU A 260 34.52 0.25 12.05
CA LEU A 260 34.02 -1.11 11.93
C LEU A 260 32.53 -1.13 12.22
N ASN A 261 31.78 -1.81 11.35
CA ASN A 261 30.36 -2.05 11.54
C ASN A 261 30.15 -2.82 12.87
N PRO A 262 29.45 -2.26 13.88
CA PRO A 262 29.17 -2.96 15.14
C PRO A 262 28.35 -4.24 14.92
N HIS A 263 27.65 -4.31 13.79
CA HIS A 263 26.83 -5.41 13.35
C HIS A 263 27.48 -6.25 12.23
N TRP A 264 28.82 -6.38 12.22
CA TRP A 264 29.54 -7.16 11.22
C TRP A 264 29.08 -8.62 11.07
N GLY A 265 28.50 -9.19 12.14
CA GLY A 265 27.97 -10.55 12.13
C GLY A 265 26.55 -10.67 11.55
N ASN A 266 25.82 -9.55 11.38
CA ASN A 266 24.45 -9.60 10.87
C ASN A 266 24.42 -9.86 9.36
N VAL A 267 23.36 -10.52 8.89
CA VAL A 267 23.14 -10.73 7.44
C VAL A 267 22.91 -9.41 6.72
N LEU A 268 22.33 -8.43 7.40
CA LEU A 268 22.05 -7.10 6.87
C LEU A 268 23.23 -6.14 7.13
N THR A 269 23.73 -5.53 6.06
CA THR A 269 24.70 -4.43 6.11
C THR A 269 24.07 -3.15 5.57
N PRO A 270 23.98 -2.07 6.35
CA PRO A 270 23.44 -0.78 5.89
C PRO A 270 24.19 -0.24 4.65
N CYS A 271 23.45 0.35 3.70
CA CYS A 271 24.02 0.85 2.44
C CYS A 271 23.72 2.33 2.21
N SER A 272 22.44 2.70 2.16
CA SER A 272 22.02 4.04 1.75
C SER A 272 20.68 4.40 2.36
N VAL A 273 20.42 5.70 2.46
CA VAL A 273 19.11 6.25 2.76
C VAL A 273 18.58 6.96 1.51
N LEU A 274 17.34 6.68 1.12
CA LEU A 274 16.72 7.22 -0.09
C LEU A 274 15.54 8.13 0.30
N PRO A 275 15.55 9.42 -0.06
CA PRO A 275 14.39 10.28 0.11
C PRO A 275 13.35 9.95 -0.96
N ILE A 276 12.14 9.58 -0.53
CA ILE A 276 11.06 9.13 -1.41
C ILE A 276 9.75 9.72 -0.92
N ARG A 277 8.95 10.21 -1.85
CA ARG A 277 7.59 10.68 -1.57
C ARG A 277 6.64 9.49 -1.36
N VAL A 278 6.28 9.21 -0.12
CA VAL A 278 5.47 8.05 0.30
C VAL A 278 4.51 8.44 1.42
N TYR A 279 3.41 7.69 1.57
CA TYR A 279 2.45 7.90 2.64
C TYR A 279 3.01 7.49 4.01
N SER A 280 3.02 8.43 4.95
CA SER A 280 3.13 8.15 6.38
C SER A 280 1.77 7.76 6.94
N ASP A 281 1.73 6.73 7.78
CA ASP A 281 0.49 6.22 8.38
C ASP A 281 0.39 6.62 9.86
N ALA A 282 -0.67 7.32 10.22
CA ALA A 282 -0.96 7.71 11.59
C ALA A 282 -2.32 7.15 12.03
N GLN A 283 -2.31 6.36 13.11
CA GLN A 283 -3.52 5.83 13.71
C GLN A 283 -3.74 6.49 15.09
N ASN A 284 -4.89 7.12 15.26
CA ASN A 284 -5.27 7.78 16.50
C ASN A 284 -6.48 7.10 17.12
N VAL A 285 -6.46 6.94 18.45
CA VAL A 285 -7.61 6.45 19.20
C VAL A 285 -8.54 7.64 19.49
N LEU A 286 -9.83 7.51 19.17
CA LEU A 286 -10.82 8.60 19.26
C LEU A 286 -11.59 8.64 20.58
N THR A 287 -11.12 7.90 21.59
CA THR A 287 -11.75 7.88 22.93
C THR A 287 -11.81 9.28 23.51
N GLY A 288 -12.99 9.71 23.95
CA GLY A 288 -13.21 11.06 24.47
C GLY A 288 -13.37 12.15 23.40
N ILE A 289 -13.12 11.85 22.12
CA ILE A 289 -13.48 12.75 21.01
C ILE A 289 -14.91 12.44 20.58
N ILE A 290 -15.15 11.23 20.09
CA ILE A 290 -16.48 10.84 19.60
C ILE A 290 -17.44 10.42 20.70
N ASP A 291 -16.94 10.16 21.92
CA ASP A 291 -17.76 9.81 23.09
C ASP A 291 -18.28 11.05 23.83
N SER A 292 -17.71 12.23 23.53
CA SER A 292 -18.08 13.48 24.19
C SER A 292 -19.44 13.98 23.68
N PRO A 293 -20.43 14.22 24.55
CA PRO A 293 -21.74 14.69 24.13
C PRO A 293 -21.69 16.08 23.50
N ASP A 294 -20.77 16.94 23.94
CA ASP A 294 -20.60 18.31 23.40
C ASP A 294 -20.12 18.26 21.94
N HIS A 295 -19.16 17.38 21.65
CA HIS A 295 -18.67 17.13 20.31
C HIS A 295 -19.76 16.55 19.40
N LEU A 296 -20.56 15.61 19.90
CA LEU A 296 -21.65 15.02 19.14
C LEU A 296 -22.79 16.02 18.86
N HIS A 297 -23.01 16.98 19.76
CA HIS A 297 -23.92 18.10 19.50
C HIS A 297 -23.35 19.05 18.42
N GLN A 298 -22.06 19.35 18.49
CA GLN A 298 -21.36 20.17 17.49
C GLN A 298 -21.42 19.53 16.09
N LEU A 299 -21.24 18.20 16.01
CA LEU A 299 -21.31 17.44 14.76
C LEU A 299 -22.62 17.67 14.00
N ASN A 300 -23.76 17.78 14.68
CA ASN A 300 -25.05 18.08 14.04
C ASN A 300 -25.04 19.45 13.35
N SER A 301 -24.52 20.48 14.03
CA SER A 301 -24.40 21.83 13.47
C SER A 301 -23.46 21.84 12.27
N ASP A 302 -22.32 21.16 12.40
CA ASP A 302 -21.30 21.13 11.37
C ASP A 302 -21.70 20.26 10.17
N PHE A 303 -22.50 19.22 10.39
CA PHE A 303 -23.12 18.46 9.31
C PHE A 303 -24.06 19.32 8.45
N LEU A 304 -24.89 20.16 9.07
CA LEU A 304 -25.75 21.08 8.32
C LEU A 304 -24.93 22.06 7.47
N LYS A 305 -23.87 22.65 8.05
CA LYS A 305 -22.98 23.58 7.34
C LYS A 305 -22.25 22.91 6.18
N THR A 306 -21.67 21.73 6.41
CA THR A 306 -20.97 20.95 5.38
C THR A 306 -21.90 20.52 4.25
N LEU A 307 -23.13 20.09 4.55
CA LEU A 307 -24.11 19.70 3.54
C LEU A 307 -24.53 20.90 2.66
N VAL A 308 -24.80 22.06 3.27
CA VAL A 308 -25.07 23.30 2.52
C VAL A 308 -23.93 23.63 1.57
N TRP A 309 -22.69 23.58 2.05
CA TRP A 309 -21.51 23.88 1.24
C TRP A 309 -21.34 22.92 0.06
N ILE A 310 -21.50 21.61 0.28
CA ILE A 310 -21.39 20.59 -0.77
C ILE A 310 -22.50 20.75 -1.82
N LEU A 311 -23.74 20.99 -1.42
CA LEU A 311 -24.86 21.16 -2.36
C LEU A 311 -24.71 22.43 -3.20
N LEU A 312 -24.24 23.54 -2.62
CA LEU A 312 -23.95 24.76 -3.36
C LEU A 312 -22.81 24.57 -4.38
N ARG A 313 -21.72 23.91 -3.98
CA ARG A 313 -20.59 23.56 -4.86
C ARG A 313 -21.03 22.67 -6.02
N TYR A 314 -21.89 21.69 -5.74
CA TYR A 314 -22.45 20.78 -6.74
C TYR A 314 -23.18 21.56 -7.86
N CYS A 315 -24.06 22.50 -7.52
CA CYS A 315 -24.79 23.31 -8.51
C CYS A 315 -23.85 24.15 -9.40
N VAL A 316 -22.77 24.70 -8.83
CA VAL A 316 -21.74 25.44 -9.59
C VAL A 316 -20.98 24.51 -10.56
N GLN A 317 -20.67 23.29 -10.14
CA GLN A 317 -19.99 22.31 -10.99
C GLN A 317 -20.89 21.78 -12.10
N GLU A 318 -22.17 21.51 -11.83
CA GLU A 318 -23.13 21.11 -12.87
C GLU A 318 -23.34 22.19 -13.93
N SER A 319 -23.51 23.45 -13.51
CA SER A 319 -23.71 24.55 -14.46
C SER A 319 -22.50 24.78 -15.36
N THR A 320 -21.28 24.63 -14.84
CA THR A 320 -20.05 24.69 -15.65
C THR A 320 -19.91 23.51 -16.62
N LEU A 321 -20.26 22.29 -16.21
CA LEU A 321 -20.30 21.11 -17.07
C LEU A 321 -21.37 21.23 -18.18
N GLY A 322 -22.55 21.77 -17.87
CA GLY A 322 -23.61 22.05 -18.82
C GLY A 322 -23.21 23.10 -19.87
N ALA A 323 -22.45 24.13 -19.47
CA ALA A 323 -21.91 25.15 -20.37
C ALA A 323 -20.80 24.61 -21.29
N GLN A 324 -20.05 23.58 -20.87
CA GLN A 324 -19.03 22.93 -21.71
C GLN A 324 -19.64 21.92 -22.70
N ARG A 325 -20.68 21.17 -22.33
CA ARG A 325 -21.40 20.26 -23.24
C ARG A 325 -22.03 20.97 -24.44
N THR A 326 -22.39 22.24 -24.31
CA THR A 326 -22.98 23.05 -25.39
C THR A 326 -21.96 23.69 -26.34
N LYS A 327 -20.67 23.72 -25.96
CA LYS A 327 -19.55 24.16 -26.82
C LYS A 327 -18.69 22.95 -27.15
N GLY A 328 -19.00 22.24 -28.24
CA GLY A 328 -18.38 20.95 -28.63
C GLY A 328 -16.85 20.93 -28.73
N GLN A 329 -16.17 20.86 -27.58
CA GLN A 329 -14.74 20.61 -27.42
C GLN A 329 -14.56 19.47 -26.42
N SER A 330 -14.04 18.37 -26.91
CA SER A 330 -13.52 17.26 -26.11
C SER A 330 -12.23 17.71 -25.40
N LEU A 331 -12.09 17.51 -24.08
CA LEU A 331 -10.80 17.32 -23.36
C LEU A 331 -10.96 16.98 -21.85
N SER A 332 -10.44 15.80 -21.47
CA SER A 332 -9.41 15.53 -20.44
C SER A 332 -9.44 16.13 -19.01
N SER A 333 -10.58 16.48 -18.40
CA SER A 333 -10.65 16.82 -16.96
C SER A 333 -11.57 15.89 -16.16
N LEU A 334 -11.68 14.62 -16.57
CA LEU A 334 -12.67 13.66 -16.07
C LEU A 334 -12.33 13.01 -14.71
N SER A 335 -11.32 13.46 -13.95
CA SER A 335 -10.88 12.72 -12.76
C SER A 335 -11.58 13.08 -11.44
N SER A 336 -12.42 14.12 -11.37
CA SER A 336 -13.01 14.54 -10.06
C SER A 336 -14.47 14.12 -9.83
N PHE A 337 -15.22 13.81 -10.89
CA PHE A 337 -16.63 13.38 -10.80
C PHE A 337 -16.89 11.97 -11.35
N ALA A 338 -16.09 11.50 -12.32
CA ALA A 338 -16.33 10.18 -12.93
C ALA A 338 -15.81 9.00 -12.07
N ASP A 339 -15.02 9.25 -11.03
CA ASP A 339 -14.52 8.23 -10.07
C ASP A 339 -15.61 7.73 -9.09
N TRP A 340 -16.87 8.11 -9.28
CA TRP A 340 -18.01 7.64 -8.47
C TRP A 340 -19.14 7.00 -9.30
N SER A 341 -18.98 6.87 -10.62
CA SER A 341 -19.91 6.10 -11.45
C SER A 341 -19.33 4.70 -11.73
N ASP A 342 -19.43 3.81 -10.74
CA ASP A 342 -19.32 2.38 -11.01
C ASP A 342 -20.73 1.84 -11.27
N GLU A 343 -20.93 1.45 -12.53
CA GLU A 343 -21.73 0.30 -12.94
C GLU A 343 -21.26 -0.94 -12.16
N ASP A 344 -21.63 -1.03 -10.88
CA ASP A 344 -21.58 -2.27 -10.11
C ASP A 344 -23.00 -2.50 -9.57
N ASP A 345 -23.67 -3.48 -10.19
CA ASP A 345 -25.00 -3.97 -9.84
C ASP A 345 -25.11 -4.28 -8.34
N LEU A 346 -25.58 -3.30 -7.57
CA LEU A 346 -25.81 -3.42 -6.13
C LEU A 346 -27.08 -4.23 -5.78
N PHE A 347 -27.72 -4.88 -6.75
CA PHE A 347 -28.88 -5.78 -6.55
C PHE A 347 -28.95 -6.90 -7.61
N GLY A 348 -28.05 -7.88 -7.55
CA GLY A 348 -28.31 -9.21 -8.12
C GLY A 348 -29.04 -10.09 -7.09
N PRO A 349 -30.04 -10.91 -7.48
CA PRO A 349 -30.70 -11.80 -6.53
C PRO A 349 -29.69 -12.84 -6.00
N VAL A 350 -29.45 -12.83 -4.70
CA VAL A 350 -28.77 -13.93 -4.01
C VAL A 350 -29.67 -15.16 -4.13
N SER A 351 -29.42 -16.00 -5.14
CA SER A 351 -30.02 -17.32 -5.18
C SER A 351 -29.37 -18.16 -4.09
N VAL A 352 -30.08 -18.38 -2.99
CA VAL A 352 -29.77 -19.45 -2.04
C VAL A 352 -29.84 -20.77 -2.80
N ARG A 353 -28.68 -21.27 -3.27
CA ARG A 353 -28.59 -22.59 -3.89
C ARG A 353 -28.79 -23.64 -2.80
N ARG A 354 -30.01 -24.18 -2.71
CA ARG A 354 -30.27 -25.47 -2.06
C ARG A 354 -29.37 -26.54 -2.70
N PRO A 355 -28.86 -27.53 -1.95
CA PRO A 355 -28.08 -28.60 -2.54
C PRO A 355 -28.98 -29.45 -3.44
N ILE A 356 -28.84 -29.29 -4.75
CA ILE A 356 -29.44 -30.19 -5.74
C ILE A 356 -28.49 -31.38 -5.88
N ARG A 357 -28.98 -32.54 -5.46
CA ARG A 357 -28.38 -33.85 -5.75
C ARG A 357 -28.56 -34.12 -7.25
N MET A 358 -27.52 -33.92 -8.06
CA MET A 358 -27.53 -34.30 -9.48
C MET A 358 -26.94 -35.71 -9.62
N MET A 359 -27.79 -36.65 -10.06
CA MET A 359 -27.37 -37.93 -10.63
C MET A 359 -26.59 -37.68 -11.92
N VAL A 360 -25.45 -38.36 -12.07
CA VAL A 360 -24.69 -38.42 -13.31
C VAL A 360 -25.48 -39.27 -14.31
N GLN A 361 -25.96 -38.65 -15.39
CA GLN A 361 -26.36 -39.36 -16.59
C GLN A 361 -25.24 -39.19 -17.61
N THR A 362 -24.57 -40.30 -17.92
CA THR A 362 -23.52 -40.44 -18.93
C THR A 362 -24.05 -40.09 -20.33
N ASN A 363 -23.33 -39.26 -21.07
CA ASN A 363 -23.22 -39.42 -22.52
C ASN A 363 -21.85 -38.94 -22.99
N GLU A 364 -21.23 -39.84 -23.74
CA GLU A 364 -19.86 -39.85 -24.23
C GLU A 364 -19.68 -38.89 -25.42
N GLY A 365 -18.49 -38.30 -25.57
CA GLY A 365 -18.10 -37.71 -26.85
C GLY A 365 -17.02 -36.63 -26.82
N GLN A 366 -15.78 -37.09 -26.85
CA GLN A 366 -14.56 -36.43 -27.36
C GLN A 366 -13.67 -35.64 -26.39
N THR A 367 -12.43 -36.11 -26.39
CA THR A 367 -11.33 -35.91 -25.45
C THR A 367 -10.19 -35.25 -26.24
N GLU A 368 -9.52 -34.26 -25.66
CA GLU A 368 -8.06 -34.14 -25.79
C GLU A 368 -7.48 -33.37 -24.59
N LEU A 369 -6.41 -33.94 -24.02
CA LEU A 369 -6.02 -33.87 -22.62
C LEU A 369 -5.23 -32.61 -22.24
N GLY A 370 -5.52 -32.12 -21.02
CA GLY A 370 -4.54 -31.40 -20.20
C GLY A 370 -3.65 -32.34 -19.40
N LEU A 371 -2.50 -31.82 -18.95
CA LEU A 371 -1.73 -32.37 -17.83
C LEU A 371 -1.55 -31.28 -16.77
N GLY A 372 -2.56 -31.13 -15.92
CA GLY A 372 -2.41 -30.57 -14.58
C GLY A 372 -2.30 -31.73 -13.61
N VAL A 373 -1.08 -32.07 -13.20
CA VAL A 373 -0.87 -33.00 -12.08
C VAL A 373 -0.99 -32.18 -10.81
N SER A 374 -2.16 -32.24 -10.17
CA SER A 374 -2.34 -31.77 -8.79
C SER A 374 -1.58 -32.70 -7.85
N LEU A 375 -0.73 -32.10 -7.01
CA LEU A 375 -0.03 -32.80 -5.92
C LEU A 375 -1.05 -33.18 -4.82
N PRO A 376 -0.89 -34.33 -4.16
CA PRO A 376 -1.72 -34.68 -3.01
C PRO A 376 -1.49 -33.66 -1.89
N GLY A 377 -2.55 -32.98 -1.45
CA GLY A 377 -2.49 -32.00 -0.34
C GLY A 377 -2.83 -30.55 -0.70
N SER A 378 -3.11 -30.20 -1.98
CA SER A 378 -3.54 -28.83 -2.30
C SER A 378 -5.00 -28.61 -1.89
N VAL A 379 -5.22 -27.85 -0.82
CA VAL A 379 -6.53 -27.26 -0.49
C VAL A 379 -6.57 -25.84 -1.04
N GLU A 380 -7.65 -25.50 -1.74
CA GLU A 380 -7.92 -24.16 -2.25
C GLU A 380 -8.07 -23.17 -1.07
N ILE A 381 -7.23 -22.15 -1.01
CA ILE A 381 -7.10 -21.17 0.10
C ILE A 381 -8.28 -20.17 0.14
N HIS A 382 -9.38 -20.42 -0.59
CA HIS A 382 -10.55 -19.53 -0.57
C HIS A 382 -11.44 -19.67 0.67
N SER A 383 -11.13 -20.54 1.64
CA SER A 383 -12.00 -20.79 2.80
C SER A 383 -11.59 -20.13 4.12
N LEU A 384 -10.53 -19.32 4.18
CA LEU A 384 -10.07 -18.70 5.45
C LEU A 384 -10.42 -17.21 5.58
N TYR A 385 -10.91 -16.56 4.52
CA TYR A 385 -11.28 -15.14 4.54
C TYR A 385 -12.77 -14.86 4.74
N GLU A 386 -13.61 -15.90 4.83
CA GLU A 386 -15.07 -15.75 4.88
C GLU A 386 -15.71 -16.17 6.22
N SER A 387 -14.95 -16.68 7.19
CA SER A 387 -15.51 -17.27 8.42
C SER A 387 -15.23 -16.51 9.72
N MET A 388 -14.86 -15.22 9.66
CA MET A 388 -14.68 -14.42 10.88
C MET A 388 -15.35 -13.03 10.83
N ALA A 389 -16.49 -12.94 10.14
CA ALA A 389 -17.41 -11.84 10.30
C ALA A 389 -18.86 -12.36 10.31
N LEU A 390 -19.61 -12.01 11.37
CA LEU A 390 -21.08 -12.06 11.50
C LEU A 390 -21.79 -13.33 12.01
N SER A 391 -21.14 -14.44 12.36
CA SER A 391 -21.83 -15.65 12.88
C SER A 391 -21.65 -15.96 14.38
N SER A 392 -20.85 -15.19 15.12
CA SER A 392 -20.56 -15.45 16.55
C SER A 392 -21.13 -14.42 17.52
N LEU A 393 -22.32 -13.88 17.24
CA LEU A 393 -23.12 -13.20 18.27
C LEU A 393 -24.03 -14.24 18.96
N PRO A 394 -23.94 -14.45 20.28
CA PRO A 394 -24.95 -15.21 21.00
C PRO A 394 -26.25 -14.40 21.02
N THR A 395 -27.30 -14.94 20.41
CA THR A 395 -28.67 -14.42 20.58
C THR A 395 -29.09 -14.60 22.03
N LEU A 396 -28.98 -13.54 22.84
CA LEU A 396 -29.55 -13.51 24.18
C LEU A 396 -31.08 -13.58 24.04
N ARG A 397 -31.62 -14.73 24.46
CA ARG A 397 -33.05 -15.01 24.55
C ARG A 397 -33.72 -14.02 25.52
N PRO A 398 -34.88 -13.44 25.20
CA PRO A 398 -35.72 -12.82 26.21
C PRO A 398 -36.24 -13.92 27.15
N LEU A 399 -35.94 -13.76 28.44
CA LEU A 399 -36.57 -14.53 29.52
C LEU A 399 -38.08 -14.34 29.44
N GLY A 400 -38.79 -15.45 29.27
CA GLY A 400 -40.24 -15.49 29.34
C GLY A 400 -40.74 -15.25 30.76
N LEU A 401 -41.63 -14.27 30.89
CA LEU A 401 -42.74 -14.34 31.84
C LEU A 401 -44.03 -14.17 31.02
N GLY A 402 -44.81 -15.24 30.94
CA GLY A 402 -46.00 -15.32 30.12
C GLY A 402 -47.24 -14.71 30.76
N LEU A 403 -48.19 -14.35 29.90
CA LEU A 403 -49.62 -14.54 30.11
C LEU A 403 -50.28 -14.58 28.74
N GLY A 404 -50.77 -15.77 28.39
CA GLY A 404 -51.31 -16.07 27.07
C GLY A 404 -52.77 -15.72 26.89
N LEU A 405 -53.19 -15.62 25.63
CA LEU A 405 -54.51 -16.02 25.12
C LEU A 405 -54.55 -15.73 23.61
N GLY A 406 -54.70 -16.77 22.79
CA GLY A 406 -54.88 -16.60 21.33
C GLY A 406 -54.94 -17.93 20.59
N LEU A 407 -56.14 -18.50 20.49
CA LEU A 407 -56.49 -19.69 19.70
C LEU A 407 -56.33 -19.47 18.18
N PRO A 408 -56.24 -20.54 17.35
CA PRO A 408 -55.97 -20.43 15.92
C PRO A 408 -57.25 -20.14 15.15
N ILE A 409 -57.19 -19.30 14.11
CA ILE A 409 -58.31 -19.12 13.19
C ILE A 409 -57.86 -19.30 11.74
N VAL A 410 -58.72 -20.05 11.07
CA VAL A 410 -58.69 -20.65 9.74
C VAL A 410 -58.97 -19.60 8.66
N ASP A 411 -58.29 -19.79 7.53
CA ASP A 411 -58.48 -19.12 6.26
C ASP A 411 -59.83 -19.48 5.60
N LYS A 412 -60.69 -18.49 5.33
CA LYS A 412 -61.73 -18.52 4.29
C LYS A 412 -62.18 -17.11 3.89
N GLY A 413 -62.10 -16.84 2.58
CA GLY A 413 -63.27 -16.36 1.82
C GLY A 413 -63.34 -14.87 1.47
N LYS A 414 -63.23 -14.62 0.16
CA LYS A 414 -63.78 -13.48 -0.60
C LYS A 414 -65.17 -13.04 -0.08
N ASP A 415 -65.35 -11.74 0.16
CA ASP A 415 -66.19 -10.86 -0.66
C ASP A 415 -66.35 -9.45 -0.02
N ASN A 416 -66.25 -8.43 -0.88
CA ASN A 416 -66.80 -7.07 -0.75
C ASN A 416 -66.23 -6.13 0.32
N MET A 417 -65.22 -5.35 -0.06
CA MET A 417 -65.09 -3.95 0.36
C MET A 417 -64.80 -3.07 -0.88
N PRO A 418 -65.44 -1.89 -0.98
CA PRO A 418 -65.47 -1.11 -2.21
C PRO A 418 -64.10 -0.55 -2.53
N ALA A 419 -63.79 -0.52 -3.82
CA ALA A 419 -62.61 0.13 -4.39
C ALA A 419 -62.50 1.57 -3.88
N LEU A 420 -61.57 1.81 -2.95
CA LEU A 420 -60.98 3.12 -2.80
C LEU A 420 -60.10 3.33 -4.03
N THR A 421 -60.73 3.95 -5.02
CA THR A 421 -60.11 4.67 -6.12
C THR A 421 -58.74 5.21 -5.71
N LEU A 422 -57.73 4.88 -6.52
CA LEU A 422 -56.51 5.66 -6.68
C LEU A 422 -56.89 7.13 -6.81
N THR A 423 -56.97 7.83 -5.68
CA THR A 423 -56.95 9.29 -5.68
C THR A 423 -55.51 9.63 -6.00
N THR A 424 -55.29 9.95 -7.27
CA THR A 424 -54.20 10.78 -7.75
C THR A 424 -54.04 11.93 -6.77
N ILE A 425 -53.03 11.83 -5.89
CA ILE A 425 -52.66 12.92 -5.00
C ILE A 425 -52.01 13.98 -5.91
N PRO A 426 -52.44 15.25 -5.87
CA PRO A 426 -51.89 16.27 -6.74
C PRO A 426 -50.40 16.46 -6.41
N SER A 427 -49.55 16.26 -7.41
CA SER A 427 -48.19 16.78 -7.40
C SER A 427 -48.27 18.29 -7.19
N ILE A 428 -47.91 18.77 -5.99
CA ILE A 428 -47.65 20.19 -5.78
C ILE A 428 -46.28 20.48 -6.42
N SER A 429 -46.26 20.52 -7.75
CA SER A 429 -45.21 21.18 -8.52
C SER A 429 -45.69 22.60 -8.76
N GLN A 430 -45.68 23.44 -7.71
CA GLN A 430 -45.72 24.88 -7.95
C GLN A 430 -44.40 25.26 -8.61
N PRO A 431 -44.40 26.02 -9.72
CA PRO A 431 -43.16 26.54 -10.28
C PRO A 431 -42.52 27.45 -9.23
N LEU A 432 -41.31 27.11 -8.78
CA LEU A 432 -40.51 27.97 -7.92
C LEU A 432 -40.26 29.27 -8.67
N HIS A 433 -40.83 30.37 -8.17
CA HIS A 433 -40.64 31.68 -8.78
C HIS A 433 -39.44 32.35 -8.13
N PHE A 434 -38.26 32.17 -8.72
CA PHE A 434 -37.05 32.86 -8.28
C PHE A 434 -37.18 34.36 -8.51
N THR A 435 -36.64 35.14 -7.58
CA THR A 435 -36.65 36.61 -7.68
C THR A 435 -35.43 37.11 -8.47
N SER A 436 -34.34 36.33 -8.46
CA SER A 436 -33.13 36.63 -9.22
C SER A 436 -32.91 35.61 -10.35
N PRO A 437 -32.43 36.05 -11.54
CA PRO A 437 -32.09 35.13 -12.64
C PRO A 437 -30.87 34.25 -12.32
N HIS A 438 -30.01 34.71 -11.40
CA HIS A 438 -28.83 33.96 -10.96
C HIS A 438 -29.19 32.82 -9.98
N SER A 439 -30.39 32.84 -9.39
CA SER A 439 -30.88 31.78 -8.49
C SER A 439 -31.09 30.45 -9.24
N GLU A 440 -31.36 30.48 -10.54
CA GLU A 440 -31.50 29.27 -11.37
C GLU A 440 -30.21 28.44 -11.40
N LEU A 441 -29.04 29.09 -11.34
CA LEU A 441 -27.74 28.42 -11.33
C LEU A 441 -27.46 27.65 -10.02
N PHE A 442 -28.11 28.05 -8.93
CA PHE A 442 -28.03 27.38 -7.63
C PHE A 442 -29.29 26.55 -7.33
N SER A 443 -30.14 26.30 -8.32
CA SER A 443 -31.35 25.51 -8.11
C SER A 443 -31.02 24.02 -7.95
N LEU A 444 -31.61 23.37 -6.93
CA LEU A 444 -31.46 21.93 -6.72
C LEU A 444 -32.47 21.15 -7.60
N PRO A 445 -32.11 19.94 -8.07
CA PRO A 445 -32.99 19.07 -8.83
C PRO A 445 -34.38 18.91 -8.19
N THR A 446 -35.42 18.95 -9.03
CA THR A 446 -36.82 18.86 -8.57
C THR A 446 -37.14 17.51 -7.92
N GLU A 447 -36.42 16.45 -8.28
CA GLU A 447 -36.57 15.11 -7.70
C GLU A 447 -36.21 15.10 -6.21
N TRP A 448 -35.26 15.94 -5.78
CA TRP A 448 -34.80 16.03 -4.40
C TRP A 448 -35.77 16.79 -3.50
N GLN A 449 -36.76 17.47 -4.07
CA GLN A 449 -37.76 18.27 -3.35
C GLN A 449 -38.96 17.44 -2.88
N THR A 450 -39.05 16.18 -3.31
CA THR A 450 -40.23 15.31 -3.10
C THR A 450 -40.25 14.57 -1.76
N ALA A 451 -39.32 14.88 -0.85
CA ALA A 451 -39.16 14.19 0.42
C ALA A 451 -40.45 14.28 1.27
N GLN A 452 -41.28 13.23 1.25
CA GLN A 452 -42.49 13.13 2.08
C GLN A 452 -42.14 12.70 3.51
N LEU A 453 -41.23 13.40 4.16
CA LEU A 453 -40.98 13.19 5.58
C LEU A 453 -42.06 13.91 6.41
N ALA A 454 -42.38 13.39 7.59
CA ALA A 454 -43.38 13.96 8.48
C ALA A 454 -43.12 15.45 8.73
N SER A 455 -43.97 16.31 8.15
CA SER A 455 -43.83 17.78 8.14
C SER A 455 -43.69 18.39 9.54
N SER A 456 -44.19 17.69 10.57
CA SER A 456 -44.05 18.06 11.97
C SER A 456 -42.60 18.06 12.48
N LYS A 457 -41.75 17.13 12.04
CA LYS A 457 -40.33 17.10 12.44
C LYS A 457 -39.51 18.21 11.76
N LEU A 458 -39.80 18.46 10.48
CA LEU A 458 -39.13 19.51 9.72
C LEU A 458 -39.41 20.92 10.30
N GLN A 459 -40.64 21.17 10.76
CA GLN A 459 -40.99 22.43 11.42
C GLN A 459 -40.21 22.68 12.73
N VAL A 460 -39.89 21.62 13.48
CA VAL A 460 -39.10 21.73 14.72
C VAL A 460 -37.63 22.04 14.43
N LEU A 461 -37.08 21.48 13.34
CA LEU A 461 -35.67 21.65 12.96
C LEU A 461 -35.40 22.87 12.09
N GLN A 462 -36.43 23.56 11.61
CA GLN A 462 -36.31 24.75 10.77
C GLN A 462 -35.37 25.83 11.37
N PRO A 463 -35.39 26.13 12.69
CA PRO A 463 -34.47 27.10 13.29
C PRO A 463 -33.01 26.65 13.31
N CYS A 464 -32.71 25.36 13.09
CA CYS A 464 -31.35 24.83 13.10
C CYS A 464 -30.60 25.12 11.79
N PHE A 465 -31.29 25.55 10.73
CA PHE A 465 -30.65 25.84 9.45
C PHE A 465 -29.63 26.99 9.57
N PRO A 466 -28.38 26.81 9.12
CA PRO A 466 -27.33 27.80 9.30
C PRO A 466 -27.44 28.91 8.23
N GLU A 467 -28.39 29.83 8.41
CA GLU A 467 -28.72 30.88 7.43
C GLU A 467 -27.54 31.82 7.14
N ALA A 468 -26.84 32.30 8.16
CA ALA A 468 -25.67 33.17 7.98
C ALA A 468 -24.56 32.50 7.17
N TRP A 469 -24.37 31.18 7.36
CA TRP A 469 -23.41 30.38 6.62
C TRP A 469 -23.80 30.19 5.16
N PHE A 470 -25.09 29.92 4.90
CA PHE A 470 -25.63 29.79 3.55
C PHE A 470 -25.36 31.03 2.70
N TYR A 471 -25.68 32.22 3.22
CA TYR A 471 -25.41 33.47 2.49
C TYR A 471 -23.92 33.77 2.31
N PHE A 472 -23.10 33.40 3.29
CA PHE A 472 -21.64 33.52 3.18
C PHE A 472 -21.09 32.62 2.06
N CYS A 473 -21.49 31.35 2.03
CA CYS A 473 -21.09 30.41 0.97
C CYS A 473 -21.53 30.87 -0.41
N LEU A 474 -22.78 31.35 -0.54
CA LEU A 474 -23.27 31.95 -1.79
C LEU A 474 -22.38 33.11 -2.23
N SER A 475 -22.03 34.03 -1.32
CA SER A 475 -21.17 35.15 -1.68
C SER A 475 -19.79 34.71 -2.17
N GLN A 476 -19.18 33.71 -1.52
CA GLN A 476 -17.85 33.22 -1.91
C GLN A 476 -17.89 32.50 -3.27
N LEU A 477 -18.87 31.62 -3.48
CA LEU A 477 -18.99 30.87 -4.74
C LEU A 477 -19.35 31.76 -5.93
N VAL A 478 -20.11 32.84 -5.72
CA VAL A 478 -20.38 33.85 -6.77
C VAL A 478 -19.10 34.57 -7.16
N VAL A 479 -18.26 34.96 -6.19
CA VAL A 479 -16.96 35.59 -6.46
C VAL A 479 -16.06 34.64 -7.26
N GLU A 480 -16.01 33.35 -6.90
CA GLU A 480 -15.23 32.35 -7.64
C GLU A 480 -15.75 32.11 -9.06
N SER A 481 -17.07 32.14 -9.27
CA SER A 481 -17.69 31.73 -10.54
C SER A 481 -17.79 32.85 -11.58
N PHE A 482 -17.95 34.11 -11.14
CA PHE A 482 -18.31 35.23 -12.04
C PHE A 482 -17.19 36.24 -12.30
N GLY A 483 -16.02 36.12 -11.66
CA GLY A 483 -14.86 36.98 -11.93
C GLY A 483 -15.15 38.49 -11.73
N GLU A 484 -14.54 39.37 -12.54
CA GLU A 484 -14.75 40.83 -12.44
C GLU A 484 -16.09 41.28 -13.05
N GLY A 485 -16.97 41.88 -12.23
CA GLY A 485 -18.28 42.42 -12.62
C GLY A 485 -18.99 43.10 -11.44
N ASP A 486 -20.26 43.47 -11.61
CA ASP A 486 -21.12 44.11 -10.58
C ASP A 486 -21.61 43.08 -9.53
N LEU A 487 -20.66 42.31 -8.97
CA LEU A 487 -20.88 41.17 -8.08
C LEU A 487 -21.74 41.51 -6.86
N ALA A 488 -21.63 42.75 -6.36
CA ALA A 488 -22.39 43.21 -5.21
C ALA A 488 -23.92 43.15 -5.45
N GLN A 489 -24.38 43.49 -6.66
CA GLN A 489 -25.81 43.42 -6.98
C GLN A 489 -26.30 41.98 -7.13
N VAL A 490 -25.46 41.11 -7.69
CA VAL A 490 -25.78 39.67 -7.85
C VAL A 490 -25.88 38.99 -6.48
N ILE A 491 -24.94 39.28 -5.57
CA ILE A 491 -24.93 38.73 -4.21
C ILE A 491 -26.16 39.22 -3.44
N LEU A 492 -26.51 40.51 -3.51
CA LEU A 492 -27.70 41.04 -2.87
C LEU A 492 -28.98 40.39 -3.41
N GLY A 493 -29.11 40.24 -4.73
CA GLY A 493 -30.26 39.60 -5.36
C GLY A 493 -30.43 38.12 -4.97
N LEU A 494 -29.33 37.39 -4.80
CA LEU A 494 -29.34 36.00 -4.32
C LEU A 494 -29.68 35.89 -2.82
N GLN A 495 -29.19 36.83 -2.00
CA GLN A 495 -29.47 36.86 -0.56
C GLN A 495 -30.92 37.23 -0.24
N GLU A 496 -31.57 38.03 -1.09
CA GLU A 496 -32.98 38.40 -0.93
C GLU A 496 -33.95 37.31 -1.43
N ASP A 497 -33.47 36.30 -2.16
CA ASP A 497 -34.31 35.25 -2.75
C ASP A 497 -34.75 34.21 -1.70
N ARG A 498 -35.96 34.42 -1.16
CA ARG A 498 -36.56 33.53 -0.16
C ARG A 498 -36.82 32.13 -0.68
N ALA A 499 -37.15 31.99 -1.97
CA ALA A 499 -37.49 30.68 -2.56
C ALA A 499 -36.26 29.78 -2.59
N LEU A 500 -35.09 30.33 -2.93
CA LEU A 500 -33.83 29.60 -2.92
C LEU A 500 -33.47 29.12 -1.51
N ARG A 501 -33.57 30.01 -0.51
CA ARG A 501 -33.31 29.65 0.89
C ARG A 501 -34.24 28.55 1.40
N GLU A 502 -35.54 28.66 1.11
CA GLU A 502 -36.55 27.68 1.54
C GLU A 502 -36.30 26.30 0.91
N LEU A 503 -35.91 26.27 -0.36
CA LEU A 503 -35.53 25.05 -1.07
C LEU A 503 -34.32 24.35 -0.43
N TYR A 504 -33.23 25.07 -0.15
CA TYR A 504 -32.08 24.49 0.54
C TYR A 504 -32.43 24.04 1.95
N THR A 505 -33.22 24.83 2.68
CA THR A 505 -33.69 24.48 4.03
C THR A 505 -34.44 23.15 4.02
N GLN A 506 -35.37 22.96 3.07
CA GLN A 506 -36.16 21.74 2.96
C GLN A 506 -35.28 20.52 2.65
N VAL A 507 -34.39 20.60 1.64
CA VAL A 507 -33.56 19.47 1.21
C VAL A 507 -32.55 19.09 2.30
N VAL A 508 -31.84 20.07 2.86
CA VAL A 508 -30.82 19.85 3.90
C VAL A 508 -31.43 19.20 5.14
N LEU A 509 -32.53 19.76 5.65
CA LEU A 509 -33.20 19.20 6.83
C LEU A 509 -33.80 17.82 6.55
N SER A 510 -34.31 17.56 5.34
CA SER A 510 -34.80 16.23 4.95
C SER A 510 -33.68 15.19 4.98
N CYS A 511 -32.49 15.55 4.50
CA CYS A 511 -31.30 14.69 4.57
C CYS A 511 -30.85 14.44 6.02
N CYS A 512 -30.88 15.46 6.88
CA CYS A 512 -30.57 15.30 8.31
C CYS A 512 -31.53 14.34 9.01
N VAL A 513 -32.84 14.50 8.79
CA VAL A 513 -33.85 13.60 9.37
C VAL A 513 -33.70 12.18 8.81
N ALA A 514 -33.40 12.04 7.51
CA ALA A 514 -33.17 10.74 6.86
C ALA A 514 -31.98 9.96 7.47
N LEU A 515 -30.92 10.66 7.88
CA LEU A 515 -29.78 10.04 8.58
C LEU A 515 -30.04 9.77 10.07
N GLY A 516 -31.22 10.12 10.58
CA GLY A 516 -31.60 9.89 11.97
C GLY A 516 -31.05 10.94 12.95
N ALA A 517 -30.73 12.15 12.48
CA ALA A 517 -30.46 13.29 13.36
C ALA A 517 -31.77 13.80 13.99
N ASP A 518 -32.34 13.02 14.91
CA ASP A 518 -33.26 13.56 15.93
C ASP A 518 -32.41 14.29 17.00
N PRO A 519 -32.98 15.19 17.82
CA PRO A 519 -32.24 15.93 18.86
C PRO A 519 -31.69 15.04 19.99
N GLN A 520 -31.75 13.71 19.85
CA GLN A 520 -31.05 12.76 20.70
C GLN A 520 -29.65 12.51 20.13
N VAL A 521 -28.66 12.98 20.89
CA VAL A 521 -27.20 12.88 20.68
C VAL A 521 -26.81 11.61 19.90
N PHE A 522 -26.07 11.78 18.79
CA PHE A 522 -25.47 10.66 18.06
C PHE A 522 -24.75 9.74 19.05
N SER A 523 -25.09 8.45 19.09
CA SER A 523 -24.21 7.50 19.79
C SER A 523 -22.94 7.28 18.96
N PRO A 524 -21.77 7.02 19.56
CA PRO A 524 -20.54 6.71 18.83
C PRO A 524 -20.72 5.60 17.78
N ASN A 525 -21.51 4.57 18.12
CA ASN A 525 -21.85 3.48 17.23
C ASN A 525 -22.78 3.90 16.07
N LEU A 526 -23.70 4.84 16.30
CA LEU A 526 -24.51 5.38 15.21
C LEU A 526 -23.66 6.23 14.27
N LEU A 527 -22.78 7.08 14.80
CA LEU A 527 -21.84 7.88 14.02
C LEU A 527 -20.98 7.00 13.12
N PHE A 528 -20.35 5.98 13.69
CA PHE A 528 -19.49 5.07 12.91
C PHE A 528 -20.27 4.33 11.82
N ARG A 529 -21.46 3.80 12.13
CA ARG A 529 -22.30 3.13 11.13
C ARG A 529 -22.71 4.07 10.00
N LEU A 530 -23.15 5.30 10.32
CA LEU A 530 -23.48 6.31 9.31
C LEU A 530 -22.26 6.71 8.46
N TYR A 531 -21.07 6.78 9.04
CA TYR A 531 -19.83 7.04 8.30
C TYR A 531 -19.53 5.94 7.27
N CYS A 532 -19.81 4.68 7.63
CA CYS A 532 -19.73 3.52 6.76
C CYS A 532 -20.85 3.47 5.69
N GLY A 533 -21.87 4.34 5.77
CA GLY A 533 -23.04 4.32 4.88
C GLY A 533 -24.20 3.43 5.38
N ASP A 534 -24.04 2.83 6.56
CA ASP A 534 -25.03 1.97 7.19
C ASP A 534 -25.86 2.77 8.21
N GLY A 535 -27.11 3.09 7.85
CA GLY A 535 -28.05 3.74 8.75
C GLY A 535 -29.09 2.76 9.31
N PRO A 536 -29.71 3.07 10.47
CA PRO A 536 -30.92 2.38 10.88
C PRO A 536 -32.02 2.58 9.83
N TRP A 537 -32.82 1.54 9.59
CA TRP A 537 -33.90 1.61 8.61
C TRP A 537 -34.92 2.68 9.02
N THR A 538 -35.17 3.64 8.13
CA THR A 538 -36.21 4.66 8.22
C THR A 538 -36.75 4.95 6.82
N GLU A 539 -38.01 5.37 6.72
CA GLU A 539 -38.61 5.79 5.43
C GLU A 539 -37.81 6.94 4.78
N GLY A 540 -37.25 7.85 5.59
CA GLY A 540 -36.38 8.91 5.11
C GLY A 540 -35.08 8.39 4.50
N LEU A 541 -34.45 7.38 5.11
CA LEU A 541 -33.24 6.76 4.55
C LEU A 541 -33.50 6.02 3.25
N GLU A 542 -34.67 5.36 3.10
CA GLU A 542 -35.07 4.73 1.83
C GLU A 542 -35.25 5.76 0.72
N TRP A 543 -35.94 6.87 1.01
CA TRP A 543 -36.06 8.00 0.08
C TRP A 543 -34.68 8.56 -0.31
N LEU A 544 -33.77 8.73 0.66
CA LEU A 544 -32.42 9.21 0.37
C LEU A 544 -31.67 8.22 -0.52
N ARG A 545 -31.70 6.92 -0.21
CA ARG A 545 -31.05 5.86 -1.00
C ARG A 545 -31.62 5.70 -2.41
N ALA A 546 -32.92 5.99 -2.60
CA ALA A 546 -33.52 6.02 -3.93
C ALA A 546 -32.90 7.12 -4.81
N ASN A 547 -32.55 8.27 -4.21
CA ASN A 547 -31.82 9.35 -4.85
C ASN A 547 -30.30 9.14 -4.73
N LYS A 548 -29.73 8.26 -5.57
CA LYS A 548 -28.31 7.85 -5.47
C LYS A 548 -27.31 9.00 -5.36
N GLU A 549 -27.49 10.05 -6.17
CA GLU A 549 -26.60 11.21 -6.18
C GLU A 549 -26.70 12.04 -4.89
N LEU A 550 -27.92 12.37 -4.46
CA LEU A 550 -28.15 13.06 -3.20
C LEU A 550 -27.63 12.24 -2.00
N HIS A 551 -27.79 10.92 -2.03
CA HIS A 551 -27.24 10.03 -1.01
C HIS A 551 -25.72 10.13 -0.93
N GLN A 552 -25.02 10.08 -2.06
CA GLN A 552 -23.56 10.20 -2.11
C GLN A 552 -23.08 11.56 -1.61
N LEU A 553 -23.72 12.66 -2.03
CA LEU A 553 -23.41 14.01 -1.56
C LEU A 553 -23.64 14.15 -0.05
N THR A 554 -24.74 13.59 0.45
CA THR A 554 -25.08 13.59 1.87
C THR A 554 -24.08 12.79 2.70
N LEU A 555 -23.69 11.59 2.23
CA LEU A 555 -22.65 10.79 2.88
C LEU A 555 -21.29 11.50 2.87
N ARG A 556 -20.92 12.17 1.76
CA ARG A 556 -19.70 12.97 1.70
C ARG A 556 -19.73 14.12 2.71
N ALA A 557 -20.84 14.83 2.82
CA ALA A 557 -21.02 15.89 3.81
C ALA A 557 -20.86 15.36 5.24
N PHE A 558 -21.46 14.20 5.52
CA PHE A 558 -21.34 13.56 6.82
C PHE A 558 -19.90 13.12 7.13
N ARG A 559 -19.18 12.59 6.14
CA ARG A 559 -17.76 12.24 6.30
C ARG A 559 -16.90 13.49 6.55
N TYR A 560 -17.19 14.60 5.87
CA TYR A 560 -16.49 15.89 6.09
C TYR A 560 -16.78 16.45 7.48
N SER A 561 -18.01 16.38 7.96
CA SER A 561 -18.35 16.84 9.32
C SER A 561 -17.66 15.99 10.39
N VAL A 562 -17.54 14.68 10.19
CA VAL A 562 -16.78 13.82 11.11
C VAL A 562 -15.28 14.12 11.07
N LYS A 563 -14.70 14.40 9.90
CA LYS A 563 -13.31 14.86 9.82
C LYS A 563 -13.13 16.19 10.55
N LEU A 564 -14.04 17.14 10.33
CA LEU A 564 -14.03 18.44 10.99
C LEU A 564 -14.14 18.29 12.52
N LEU A 565 -14.96 17.37 13.00
CA LEU A 565 -15.06 17.04 14.43
C LEU A 565 -13.71 16.61 15.02
N VAL A 566 -13.01 15.70 14.33
CA VAL A 566 -11.69 15.21 14.76
C VAL A 566 -10.65 16.33 14.72
N ASP A 567 -10.69 17.18 13.70
CA ASP A 567 -9.78 18.31 13.57
C ASP A 567 -10.04 19.39 14.62
N GLN A 568 -11.30 19.74 14.89
CA GLN A 568 -11.65 20.69 15.94
C GLN A 568 -11.22 20.22 17.33
N ALA A 569 -11.35 18.91 17.59
CA ALA A 569 -10.88 18.32 18.83
C ALA A 569 -9.35 18.31 18.95
N SER A 570 -8.63 18.29 17.83
CA SER A 570 -7.16 18.18 17.80
C SER A 570 -6.44 19.54 17.69
N LEU A 571 -6.98 20.45 16.87
CA LEU A 571 -6.39 21.74 16.50
C LEU A 571 -7.06 22.93 17.21
N GLY A 572 -8.25 22.73 17.77
CA GLY A 572 -9.09 23.79 18.35
C GLY A 572 -10.34 24.08 17.52
N PRO A 573 -11.36 24.72 18.11
CA PRO A 573 -12.61 25.04 17.41
C PRO A 573 -12.37 26.05 16.29
N VAL A 574 -13.17 25.95 15.24
CA VAL A 574 -13.16 26.93 14.15
C VAL A 574 -13.74 28.26 14.64
N GLU A 575 -12.99 29.35 14.51
CA GLU A 575 -13.34 30.65 15.08
C GLU A 575 -14.14 31.53 14.11
N SER A 576 -14.02 31.31 12.80
CA SER A 576 -14.64 32.15 11.77
C SER A 576 -15.29 31.38 10.60
N LEU A 577 -16.21 32.03 9.88
CA LEU A 577 -16.83 31.45 8.68
C LEU A 577 -15.81 31.26 7.55
N ASP A 578 -14.84 32.17 7.42
CA ASP A 578 -13.79 32.12 6.41
C ASP A 578 -12.85 30.91 6.62
N GLU A 579 -12.49 30.65 7.87
CA GLU A 579 -11.71 29.48 8.27
C GLU A 579 -12.48 28.18 7.97
N LEU A 580 -13.79 28.12 8.26
CA LEU A 580 -14.62 26.96 7.92
C LEU A 580 -14.65 26.73 6.40
N PHE A 581 -14.83 27.79 5.61
CA PHE A 581 -14.89 27.69 4.16
C PHE A 581 -13.57 27.19 3.58
N THR A 582 -12.46 27.76 4.03
CA THR A 582 -11.11 27.34 3.63
C THR A 582 -10.83 25.89 4.02
N THR A 583 -11.26 25.47 5.21
CA THR A 583 -11.11 24.08 5.69
C THR A 583 -11.89 23.10 4.81
N LEU A 584 -13.15 23.40 4.48
CA LEU A 584 -13.96 22.53 3.61
C LEU A 584 -13.45 22.50 2.17
N GLN A 585 -12.89 23.62 1.69
CA GLN A 585 -12.22 23.69 0.41
C GLN A 585 -10.95 22.82 0.39
N ASP A 586 -10.13 22.87 1.44
CA ASP A 586 -8.96 21.98 1.58
C ASP A 586 -9.38 20.50 1.58
N TYR A 587 -10.45 20.13 2.29
CA TYR A 587 -10.98 18.76 2.27
C TYR A 587 -11.43 18.30 0.88
N HIS A 588 -11.96 19.20 0.06
CA HIS A 588 -12.38 18.90 -1.29
C HIS A 588 -11.18 18.64 -2.22
N ASP A 589 -10.22 19.55 -2.18
CA ASP A 589 -9.10 19.57 -3.12
C ASP A 589 -8.02 18.54 -2.73
N ASN A 590 -7.66 18.48 -1.45
CA ASN A 590 -6.46 17.78 -0.99
C ASN A 590 -6.74 16.46 -0.24
N TRP A 591 -7.97 16.22 0.24
CA TRP A 591 -8.29 15.04 1.06
C TRP A 591 -9.18 14.01 0.36
N PHE A 592 -8.86 12.73 0.52
CA PHE A 592 -9.84 11.66 0.37
C PHE A 592 -10.41 11.31 1.75
N ILE A 593 -11.72 11.37 1.92
CA ILE A 593 -12.39 11.06 3.19
C ILE A 593 -13.42 9.97 2.92
N GLY A 594 -13.16 8.75 3.37
CA GLY A 594 -13.92 7.56 3.01
C GLY A 594 -13.44 6.31 3.74
N LEU A 595 -13.80 5.13 3.25
CA LEU A 595 -13.43 3.87 3.88
C LEU A 595 -12.15 3.31 3.27
N VAL A 596 -11.30 2.68 4.09
CA VAL A 596 -10.10 1.96 3.60
C VAL A 596 -10.47 0.81 2.65
N THR A 597 -11.67 0.26 2.78
CA THR A 597 -12.18 -0.81 1.91
C THR A 597 -12.67 -0.33 0.55
N ASP A 598 -12.88 0.98 0.37
CA ASP A 598 -13.39 1.54 -0.88
C ASP A 598 -12.33 1.43 -1.99
N ARG A 599 -12.73 1.12 -3.23
CA ARG A 599 -11.81 1.18 -4.38
C ARG A 599 -11.26 2.58 -4.59
N SER A 600 -12.10 3.60 -4.41
CA SER A 600 -11.70 5.01 -4.52
C SER A 600 -10.63 5.42 -3.50
N TRP A 601 -10.50 4.73 -2.36
CA TRP A 601 -9.35 4.88 -1.46
C TRP A 601 -8.07 4.38 -2.13
N GLN A 602 -8.13 3.18 -2.72
CA GLN A 602 -6.99 2.57 -3.40
C GLN A 602 -6.55 3.41 -4.60
N ASP A 603 -7.52 3.89 -5.39
CA ASP A 603 -7.26 4.77 -6.53
C ASP A 603 -6.65 6.09 -6.05
N SER A 604 -7.14 6.69 -4.97
CA SER A 604 -6.57 7.91 -4.38
C SER A 604 -5.12 7.73 -3.93
N VAL A 605 -4.77 6.55 -3.39
CA VAL A 605 -3.38 6.21 -3.03
C VAL A 605 -2.50 6.11 -4.28
N VAL A 606 -2.98 5.45 -5.35
CA VAL A 606 -2.22 5.30 -6.61
C VAL A 606 -2.09 6.63 -7.36
N GLN A 607 -3.10 7.49 -7.28
CA GLN A 607 -3.12 8.85 -7.81
C GLN A 607 -2.30 9.84 -6.95
N GLU A 608 -1.73 9.40 -5.82
CA GLU A 608 -0.90 10.20 -4.93
C GLU A 608 -1.63 11.42 -4.35
N LYS A 609 -2.90 11.27 -3.97
CA LYS A 609 -3.66 12.32 -3.29
C LYS A 609 -2.97 12.73 -1.98
N PRO A 610 -2.81 14.02 -1.65
CA PRO A 610 -1.97 14.46 -0.54
C PRO A 610 -2.33 13.85 0.82
N PHE A 611 -3.63 13.78 1.12
CA PHE A 611 -4.11 13.29 2.41
C PHE A 611 -5.28 12.32 2.24
N LEU A 612 -5.34 11.30 3.10
CA LEU A 612 -6.48 10.39 3.19
C LEU A 612 -6.89 10.22 4.66
N PHE A 613 -8.19 10.14 4.92
CA PHE A 613 -8.76 9.93 6.24
C PHE A 613 -9.85 8.86 6.21
N SER A 614 -9.76 7.90 7.12
CA SER A 614 -10.81 6.91 7.38
C SER A 614 -11.05 6.76 8.87
N LEU A 615 -12.29 6.44 9.25
CA LEU A 615 -12.60 5.89 10.56
C LEU A 615 -12.47 4.37 10.57
N GLY A 616 -12.15 3.83 11.74
CA GLY A 616 -12.09 2.40 12.05
C GLY A 616 -12.69 2.12 13.42
N HIS A 617 -12.97 0.84 13.68
CA HIS A 617 -13.43 0.35 14.97
C HIS A 617 -12.66 -0.91 15.33
N ASP A 618 -11.89 -0.84 16.40
CA ASP A 618 -11.19 -1.98 16.97
C ASP A 618 -12.15 -2.73 17.90
N LEU A 619 -12.68 -3.85 17.40
CA LEU A 619 -13.59 -4.72 18.16
C LEU A 619 -12.92 -5.37 19.37
N THR A 620 -11.60 -5.54 19.36
CA THR A 620 -10.88 -6.20 20.46
C THR A 620 -10.75 -5.28 21.67
N MET A 621 -10.47 -4.00 21.41
CA MET A 621 -10.36 -2.97 22.43
C MET A 621 -11.67 -2.23 22.69
N GLY A 622 -12.67 -2.41 21.82
CA GLY A 622 -13.95 -1.69 21.87
C GLY A 622 -13.81 -0.19 21.63
N THR A 623 -12.78 0.23 20.90
CA THR A 623 -12.45 1.64 20.67
C THR A 623 -12.55 2.00 19.20
N TYR A 624 -12.92 3.25 18.93
CA TYR A 624 -12.92 3.79 17.58
C TYR A 624 -11.59 4.45 17.29
N THR A 625 -11.11 4.29 16.06
CA THR A 625 -9.84 4.81 15.61
C THR A 625 -10.04 5.69 14.38
N SER A 626 -9.14 6.65 14.16
CA SER A 626 -8.97 7.30 12.87
C SER A 626 -7.62 6.92 12.27
N ARG A 627 -7.60 6.75 10.96
CA ARG A 627 -6.38 6.52 10.18
C ARG A 627 -6.19 7.70 9.24
N VAL A 628 -5.05 8.36 9.35
CA VAL A 628 -4.63 9.47 8.48
C VAL A 628 -3.40 9.04 7.70
N LEU A 629 -3.49 9.12 6.37
CA LEU A 629 -2.34 8.98 5.49
C LEU A 629 -1.92 10.35 4.97
N SER A 630 -0.64 10.68 5.11
CA SER A 630 -0.06 11.94 4.61
C SER A 630 1.06 11.64 3.63
N LEU A 631 0.95 12.14 2.41
CA LEU A 631 1.96 11.95 1.38
C LEU A 631 3.09 12.97 1.57
N GLN A 632 4.24 12.51 2.06
CA GLN A 632 5.38 13.37 2.40
C GLN A 632 6.69 12.78 1.87
N GLU A 633 7.73 13.60 1.76
CA GLU A 633 9.08 13.10 1.51
C GLU A 633 9.63 12.46 2.77
N ASN A 634 9.81 11.15 2.72
CA ASN A 634 10.29 10.35 3.82
C ASN A 634 11.56 9.58 3.43
N LEU A 635 12.38 9.28 4.44
CA LEU A 635 13.62 8.56 4.26
C LEU A 635 13.38 7.04 4.34
N VAL A 636 13.69 6.33 3.26
CA VAL A 636 13.70 4.86 3.23
C VAL A 636 15.14 4.38 3.43
N GLN A 637 15.38 3.68 4.52
CA GLN A 637 16.67 3.09 4.83
C GLN A 637 16.84 1.79 4.05
N VAL A 638 18.00 1.58 3.43
CA VAL A 638 18.28 0.41 2.60
C VAL A 638 19.60 -0.23 3.03
N GLY A 639 19.58 -1.55 3.20
CA GLY A 639 20.78 -2.37 3.45
C GLY A 639 20.88 -3.55 2.49
N VAL A 640 22.10 -4.00 2.25
CA VAL A 640 22.40 -5.21 1.47
C VAL A 640 22.36 -6.42 2.37
N LEU A 641 21.79 -7.51 1.87
CA LEU A 641 21.76 -8.80 2.56
C LEU A 641 22.92 -9.68 2.06
N ASN A 642 23.48 -10.49 2.96
CA ASN A 642 24.41 -11.54 2.57
C ASN A 642 23.71 -12.53 1.63
N GLU A 643 24.20 -12.61 0.39
CA GLU A 643 23.60 -13.43 -0.67
C GLU A 643 23.49 -14.91 -0.27
N GLU A 644 24.49 -15.44 0.45
CA GLU A 644 24.50 -16.84 0.88
C GLU A 644 23.57 -17.10 2.05
N GLY A 645 23.31 -16.08 2.89
CA GLY A 645 22.26 -16.14 3.90
C GLY A 645 20.89 -16.37 3.26
N VAL A 646 20.55 -15.57 2.24
CA VAL A 646 19.28 -15.70 1.51
C VAL A 646 19.21 -17.03 0.75
N ARG A 647 20.23 -17.33 -0.06
CA ARG A 647 20.26 -18.56 -0.88
C ARG A 647 20.24 -19.82 -0.02
N GLY A 648 20.97 -19.84 1.09
CA GLY A 648 21.02 -20.97 2.02
C GLY A 648 19.68 -21.20 2.71
N GLN A 649 19.02 -20.13 3.16
CA GLN A 649 17.69 -20.23 3.78
C GLN A 649 16.61 -20.67 2.80
N TRP A 650 16.56 -20.10 1.58
CA TRP A 650 15.61 -20.54 0.56
C TRP A 650 15.86 -21.97 0.08
N ALA A 651 17.12 -22.39 0.00
CA ALA A 651 17.47 -23.79 -0.28
C ALA A 651 17.02 -24.72 0.84
N ASN A 652 17.21 -24.32 2.10
CA ASN A 652 16.73 -25.08 3.25
C ASN A 652 15.18 -25.15 3.27
N LEU A 653 14.49 -24.03 3.02
CA LEU A 653 13.03 -23.97 2.91
C LEU A 653 12.50 -24.92 1.83
N SER A 654 13.10 -24.89 0.64
CA SER A 654 12.76 -25.82 -0.44
C SER A 654 13.00 -27.28 -0.03
N TRP A 655 14.07 -27.54 0.72
CA TRP A 655 14.40 -28.89 1.18
C TRP A 655 13.41 -29.40 2.23
N GLU A 656 13.07 -28.56 3.22
CA GLU A 656 12.09 -28.87 4.27
C GLU A 656 10.71 -29.17 3.69
N LEU A 657 10.24 -28.37 2.74
CA LEU A 657 8.93 -28.56 2.12
C LEU A 657 8.90 -29.79 1.20
N LEU A 658 9.85 -29.90 0.27
CA LEU A 658 9.77 -30.91 -0.80
C LEU A 658 10.31 -32.28 -0.40
N TYR A 659 11.31 -32.34 0.48
CA TYR A 659 12.00 -33.60 0.81
C TYR A 659 11.71 -34.08 2.22
N ALA A 660 11.52 -33.17 3.18
CA ALA A 660 11.15 -33.54 4.54
C ALA A 660 9.62 -33.61 4.75
N THR A 661 8.82 -33.28 3.71
CA THR A 661 7.35 -33.30 3.71
C THR A 661 6.78 -32.68 4.98
N ASN A 662 7.28 -31.49 5.33
CA ASN A 662 6.82 -30.78 6.50
C ASN A 662 5.53 -30.03 6.16
N ASP A 663 4.40 -30.57 6.64
CA ASP A 663 3.05 -30.05 6.36
C ASP A 663 2.58 -28.97 7.37
N ASP A 664 3.48 -28.48 8.22
CA ASP A 664 3.20 -27.45 9.23
C ASP A 664 3.41 -26.05 8.66
N GLU A 665 2.30 -25.39 8.29
CA GLU A 665 2.28 -24.04 7.71
C GLU A 665 2.74 -22.95 8.68
N GLU A 666 2.48 -23.11 10.00
CA GLU A 666 2.83 -22.11 11.02
C GLU A 666 4.33 -22.16 11.39
N ARG A 667 4.99 -23.30 11.19
CA ARG A 667 6.40 -23.49 11.58
C ARG A 667 7.36 -22.51 10.91
N TYR A 668 7.02 -22.00 9.72
CA TYR A 668 7.85 -21.07 8.96
C TYR A 668 7.88 -19.66 9.56
N SER A 669 6.85 -19.26 10.32
CA SER A 669 6.73 -17.93 10.94
C SER A 669 7.12 -17.89 12.42
N ILE A 670 7.40 -19.05 13.06
CA ILE A 670 7.65 -19.16 14.52
C ILE A 670 9.16 -19.25 14.86
N GLN A 671 10.03 -19.53 13.89
CA GLN A 671 11.48 -19.71 14.13
C GLN A 671 12.30 -18.43 13.88
N ALA A 672 12.02 -17.38 14.64
CA ALA A 672 12.74 -16.12 14.51
C ALA A 672 14.26 -16.32 14.72
N HIS A 673 15.04 -15.80 13.79
CA HIS A 673 16.49 -15.70 13.92
C HIS A 673 16.92 -14.26 13.62
N PRO A 674 16.98 -13.39 14.64
CA PRO A 674 17.13 -11.93 14.45
C PRO A 674 18.36 -11.52 13.63
N VAL A 675 19.48 -12.22 13.80
CA VAL A 675 20.73 -11.93 13.07
C VAL A 675 20.67 -12.38 11.60
N MET A 676 19.85 -13.39 11.29
CA MET A 676 19.71 -14.00 9.97
C MET A 676 18.49 -13.48 9.20
N LEU A 677 17.55 -12.81 9.89
CA LEU A 677 16.27 -12.35 9.36
C LEU A 677 15.52 -13.48 8.65
N ARG A 678 15.40 -14.63 9.33
CA ARG A 678 14.90 -15.87 8.72
C ARG A 678 13.46 -15.71 8.26
N ASN A 679 12.59 -15.21 9.12
CA ASN A 679 11.18 -15.09 8.80
C ASN A 679 10.96 -14.07 7.67
N LEU A 680 11.61 -12.91 7.73
CA LEU A 680 11.55 -11.90 6.65
C LEU A 680 12.06 -12.46 5.32
N THR A 681 13.14 -13.23 5.34
CA THR A 681 13.71 -13.87 4.15
C THR A 681 12.78 -14.94 3.59
N VAL A 682 12.17 -15.77 4.44
CA VAL A 682 11.20 -16.79 4.04
C VAL A 682 9.97 -16.14 3.41
N GLN A 683 9.41 -15.10 4.04
CA GLN A 683 8.28 -14.36 3.52
C GLN A 683 8.57 -13.74 2.14
N ALA A 684 9.78 -13.22 1.93
CA ALA A 684 10.20 -12.63 0.67
C ALA A 684 10.39 -13.63 -0.49
N ALA A 685 10.38 -14.94 -0.23
CA ALA A 685 10.46 -15.96 -1.27
C ALA A 685 9.23 -15.88 -2.20
N ASP A 686 9.35 -16.40 -3.43
CA ASP A 686 8.18 -16.49 -4.32
C ASP A 686 7.18 -17.55 -3.83
N PRO A 687 5.87 -17.34 -4.03
CA PRO A 687 4.89 -18.41 -3.89
C PRO A 687 5.25 -19.63 -4.78
N PRO A 688 5.06 -20.86 -4.30
CA PRO A 688 4.37 -21.27 -3.07
C PRO A 688 5.26 -21.33 -1.81
N LEU A 689 6.54 -20.94 -1.90
CA LEU A 689 7.48 -21.05 -0.77
C LEU A 689 7.34 -19.89 0.23
N GLY A 690 7.13 -18.68 -0.29
CA GLY A 690 6.92 -17.47 0.50
C GLY A 690 5.55 -16.84 0.23
N TYR A 691 5.28 -15.74 0.92
CA TYR A 691 3.99 -15.05 0.92
C TYR A 691 4.17 -13.53 0.92
N PRO A 692 4.86 -12.95 -0.09
CA PRO A 692 4.97 -11.49 -0.22
C PRO A 692 3.58 -10.92 -0.55
N ILE A 693 3.20 -9.82 0.09
CA ILE A 693 1.89 -9.19 -0.13
C ILE A 693 1.83 -8.33 -1.38
N TYR A 694 3.00 -7.95 -1.90
CA TYR A 694 3.15 -7.24 -3.16
C TYR A 694 4.43 -7.71 -3.85
N SER A 695 4.40 -7.82 -5.18
CA SER A 695 5.55 -8.17 -6.01
C SER A 695 5.42 -7.38 -7.31
N SER A 696 6.38 -6.50 -7.58
CA SER A 696 6.36 -5.69 -8.79
C SER A 696 6.67 -6.55 -10.02
N PRO A 697 6.17 -6.18 -11.21
CA PRO A 697 6.78 -6.69 -12.44
C PRO A 697 8.26 -6.31 -12.50
N PRO A 698 9.09 -6.97 -13.33
CA PRO A 698 10.48 -6.58 -13.53
C PRO A 698 10.61 -5.10 -13.94
N ILE A 699 11.30 -4.30 -13.12
CA ILE A 699 11.50 -2.87 -13.38
C ILE A 699 12.88 -2.66 -13.98
N HIS A 700 12.91 -2.17 -15.22
CA HIS A 700 14.14 -1.84 -15.92
C HIS A 700 14.61 -0.42 -15.58
N LEU A 701 15.72 -0.31 -14.85
CA LEU A 701 16.39 0.94 -14.53
C LEU A 701 17.52 1.19 -15.53
N ARG A 702 17.58 2.39 -16.12
CA ARG A 702 18.73 2.87 -16.88
C ARG A 702 19.71 3.54 -15.93
N CYS A 703 20.94 3.06 -15.87
CA CYS A 703 21.95 3.49 -14.89
C CYS A 703 23.09 4.32 -15.53
N LEU A 704 22.92 4.75 -16.79
CA LEU A 704 23.83 5.62 -17.53
C LEU A 704 23.13 6.90 -17.98
#